data_AF-A0A8W8HVN4-F1
#
_entry.id   AF-A0A8W8HVN4-F1
#
_cell.length_a   1.000
_cell.length_b   1.000
_cell.length_c   1.000
_cell.angle_alpha   90.00
_cell.angle_beta   90.00
_cell.angle_gamma   90.00
#
_symmetry.space_group_name_H-M   'P 1'
#
loop_
_entity.id
_entity.type
_entity.pdbx_description
1 polymer ?
#
loop_
_entity_poly.entity_id
_entity_poly.type
_entity_poly.pdbx_seq_one_letter_code
_entity_poly.pdbx_strand_id
1 'polypeptide(L)'
;MTEVDVPQTRPPEPLSIHIVKASNLKGTKGDNVQITVKVEFGEKVLGESPKVDCVPDTPAEIDYTATLNCSFEDPLVLDEISYKPVVLTVTEVLPKEKKQKEEKTAQLGQCTVDLLPLVKGATKHHYNLVINPLPGSPLETIPPEGPKPEMEVVISVQESLLEGTQIDQGNLMTLTIESLYSPPESWTMTGSQYAYAAALPIPMSADKETPVVFANGALKPSIDKEPPNRQKKWAVPGSAQGNSIYIPESFLPPDNIDDEDGEFKSKDDREHRHTAETEKLRVSWNTERRCYLDSLATKSFQDKIAKCRYWPVEVMRLPQPAAAKGKKDDEGSISYHGVAFVNLAPLLYPGVKRIRGAYKVHAYTDHAMHEKTKRKTGFGEEAGKIAFNILNRNSASPFPKKAGKEGGEKKEKEVKKGASQTIKSDTGSEMEGQPPVNVEGQQYVDAKAYVMLEISLTRPLIPKRPPEELARRVAEYIPPRPLFPKRTDGAQRAVEDFHNQVGSVANLILDEFRDQFGDLLKVDDEPQTVEAMESRRQKLIYELNSSGKYFAFKEQLKYAVVKIVREKYLKTSAFEDRQELQTFLSELYVYLIDQMHVALGKFLALEDQAPIPKPLTDSAQLKHFAREAEVNGNYELATKYYQERIARNRNDPSHWFDYGTFCLYINDITKAEECFKECIAIDQKHLQGLLLYGVVCTLSERNEAAETFFEAATCVDPKSILAWTMLGLFYDAVNNEIGAEMAYLEANKLNQAAAVAEAKALRDDDMTKERLARGEHESEDKEVDHDQGGLAPPSVPDIKQPSPPSSDKPPTSARSGKGSVSDTRRMSASKRSGSKIKTESSTSRPGSHYKMGSQRGTPQPAEETEEPPIREPTPVPRCSIYMQTIEWLIEVKAVPFTERALAHELLSPMGGPTSGYHINYARLKLQKKEYKEAENSLDEALQFDYQNPDAWALMGHVKYMTNDVEASRDCYERTISFTSDAAEMHSIYLRLASIYLQEEKFSNAKNTFLMACKRSPSCVSWLGVGIACYRLGELAESEDALSEANILNNTDPEVWGYLSLVCLKTGRQLEAEQAYKYALKLNLSDYDLLTEIQHVQQDVGFGNPEF
;
A
#
# COMPACT_ATOMS: atom_id res chain seq x y z
N MET A 1 31.16 -42.32 -18.52
CA MET A 1 31.90 -41.45 -19.44
C MET A 1 30.92 -40.98 -20.50
N THR A 2 30.16 -39.94 -20.19
CA THR A 2 29.58 -39.07 -21.20
C THR A 2 30.65 -38.06 -21.58
N GLU A 3 30.71 -37.66 -22.85
CA GLU A 3 31.59 -36.59 -23.27
C GLU A 3 31.11 -35.29 -22.60
N VAL A 4 32.05 -34.56 -22.01
CA VAL A 4 31.78 -33.20 -21.51
C VAL A 4 31.93 -32.30 -22.71
N ASP A 5 30.83 -31.70 -23.16
CA ASP A 5 30.89 -30.63 -24.16
C ASP A 5 31.83 -29.54 -23.66
N VAL A 6 33.00 -29.45 -24.30
CA VAL A 6 33.88 -28.30 -24.14
C VAL A 6 33.14 -27.15 -24.83
N PRO A 7 32.80 -26.05 -24.12
CA PRO A 7 32.11 -24.93 -24.75
C PRO A 7 32.96 -24.43 -25.93
N GLN A 8 32.34 -24.40 -27.11
CA GLN A 8 33.01 -23.90 -28.31
C GLN A 8 33.21 -22.40 -28.14
N THR A 9 34.44 -22.00 -27.83
CA THR A 9 34.74 -20.61 -27.52
C THR A 9 34.50 -19.73 -28.75
N ARG A 10 33.69 -18.68 -28.60
CA ARG A 10 33.26 -17.84 -29.71
C ARG A 10 34.47 -17.03 -30.20
N PRO A 11 34.89 -17.14 -31.47
CA PRO A 11 36.03 -16.39 -31.97
C PRO A 11 35.75 -14.87 -31.90
N PRO A 12 36.78 -14.03 -31.64
CA PRO A 12 36.59 -12.59 -31.54
C PRO A 12 36.18 -11.99 -32.89
N GLU A 13 34.97 -11.43 -32.96
CA GLU A 13 34.45 -10.78 -34.18
C GLU A 13 34.82 -9.28 -34.22
N PRO A 14 34.90 -8.70 -35.43
CA PRO A 14 35.13 -7.27 -35.60
C PRO A 14 33.83 -6.45 -35.43
N LEU A 15 33.71 -5.73 -34.32
CA LEU A 15 32.74 -4.65 -34.17
C LEU A 15 33.08 -3.56 -35.20
N SER A 16 32.14 -3.28 -36.11
CA SER A 16 32.34 -2.36 -37.23
C SER A 16 31.77 -0.98 -36.93
N ILE A 17 32.55 0.07 -37.18
CA ILE A 17 32.21 1.49 -36.99
C ILE A 17 32.32 2.16 -38.36
N HIS A 18 31.19 2.30 -39.05
CA HIS A 18 31.10 2.84 -40.41
C HIS A 18 30.69 4.31 -40.35
N ILE A 19 31.61 5.19 -40.73
CA ILE A 19 31.33 6.60 -40.97
C ILE A 19 30.72 6.68 -42.37
N VAL A 20 29.52 7.26 -42.50
CA VAL A 20 28.80 7.33 -43.77
C VAL A 20 29.11 8.67 -44.45
N LYS A 21 28.69 9.78 -43.84
CA LYS A 21 28.87 11.13 -44.40
C LYS A 21 29.06 12.19 -43.31
N ALA A 22 29.65 13.32 -43.67
CA ALA A 22 29.69 14.53 -42.84
C ALA A 22 29.14 15.74 -43.59
N SER A 23 28.62 16.73 -42.86
CA SER A 23 27.96 17.92 -43.44
C SER A 23 28.26 19.19 -42.65
N ASN A 24 28.01 20.34 -43.29
CA ASN A 24 28.11 21.69 -42.69
C ASN A 24 29.48 22.05 -42.07
N LEU A 25 30.56 21.46 -42.61
CA LEU A 25 31.94 21.74 -42.20
C LEU A 25 32.49 23.03 -42.85
N LYS A 26 33.43 23.69 -42.17
CA LYS A 26 34.15 24.88 -42.64
C LYS A 26 35.64 24.81 -42.24
N GLY A 27 36.52 25.26 -43.13
CA GLY A 27 37.98 25.16 -42.98
C GLY A 27 38.64 26.46 -42.55
N THR A 28 39.93 26.39 -42.18
CA THR A 28 40.70 27.56 -41.73
C THR A 28 41.12 28.51 -42.86
N LYS A 29 41.03 28.07 -44.12
CA LYS A 29 41.43 28.85 -45.31
C LYS A 29 40.31 29.09 -46.34
N GLY A 30 39.09 28.64 -46.08
CA GLY A 30 37.92 28.80 -46.97
C GLY A 30 36.83 27.75 -46.71
N ASP A 31 35.72 27.85 -47.44
CA ASP A 31 34.56 26.95 -47.27
C ASP A 31 34.78 25.56 -47.88
N ASN A 32 35.63 25.41 -48.91
CA ASN A 32 36.04 24.10 -49.43
C ASN A 32 37.18 23.53 -48.59
N VAL A 33 37.02 22.32 -48.06
CA VAL A 33 37.91 21.73 -47.05
C VAL A 33 38.29 20.30 -47.42
N GLN A 34 39.58 19.95 -47.42
CA GLN A 34 40.00 18.55 -47.48
C GLN A 34 40.13 18.00 -46.05
N ILE A 35 39.38 16.95 -45.71
CA ILE A 35 39.36 16.36 -44.36
C ILE A 35 39.89 14.93 -44.30
N THR A 36 40.34 14.51 -43.12
CA THR A 36 40.37 13.12 -42.67
C THR A 36 39.62 12.99 -41.35
N VAL A 37 39.12 11.78 -41.05
CA VAL A 37 38.51 11.45 -39.75
C VAL A 37 39.29 10.32 -39.10
N LYS A 38 39.84 10.60 -37.91
CA LYS A 38 40.57 9.64 -37.09
C LYS A 38 39.63 8.97 -36.09
N VAL A 39 39.69 7.64 -36.00
CA VAL A 39 38.86 6.82 -35.10
C VAL A 39 39.70 6.29 -33.95
N GLU A 40 39.30 6.56 -32.71
CA GLU A 40 40.02 6.16 -31.49
C GLU A 40 39.08 5.51 -30.46
N PHE A 41 39.54 4.46 -29.78
CA PHE A 41 38.83 3.82 -28.66
C PHE A 41 39.78 3.66 -27.47
N GLY A 42 39.52 4.42 -26.40
CA GLY A 42 40.44 4.54 -25.26
C GLY A 42 41.80 5.11 -25.69
N GLU A 43 42.83 4.27 -25.70
CA GLU A 43 44.20 4.61 -26.13
C GLU A 43 44.57 4.01 -27.49
N LYS A 44 43.65 3.26 -28.13
CA LYS A 44 43.88 2.57 -29.40
C LYS A 44 43.35 3.41 -30.55
N VAL A 45 44.21 3.81 -31.48
CA VAL A 45 43.78 4.32 -32.80
C VAL A 45 43.31 3.13 -33.62
N LEU A 46 42.05 3.13 -34.05
CA LEU A 46 41.47 2.06 -34.88
C LEU A 46 41.71 2.30 -36.37
N GLY A 47 41.88 3.56 -36.77
CA GLY A 47 42.33 3.96 -38.10
C GLY A 47 42.07 5.43 -38.40
N GLU A 48 42.30 5.81 -39.65
CA GLU A 48 42.05 7.16 -40.18
C GLU A 48 41.48 7.03 -41.60
N SER A 49 40.47 7.84 -41.92
CA SER A 49 39.80 7.79 -43.22
C SER A 49 40.72 8.18 -44.38
N PRO A 50 40.39 7.81 -45.64
CA PRO A 50 40.93 8.52 -46.79
C PRO A 50 40.62 10.02 -46.71
N LYS A 51 41.36 10.81 -47.50
CA LYS A 51 41.12 12.25 -47.65
C LYS A 51 39.87 12.48 -48.48
N VAL A 52 38.93 13.27 -47.96
CA VAL A 52 37.67 13.61 -48.62
C VAL A 52 37.58 15.11 -48.81
N ASP A 53 37.21 15.56 -50.00
CA ASP A 53 37.01 16.97 -50.31
C ASP A 53 35.55 17.37 -50.01
N CYS A 54 35.36 18.20 -48.99
CA CYS A 54 34.07 18.76 -48.59
C CYS A 54 33.81 20.11 -49.29
N VAL A 55 32.57 20.28 -49.74
CA VAL A 55 32.03 21.51 -50.36
C VAL A 55 30.84 21.97 -49.50
N PRO A 56 30.68 23.28 -49.22
CA PRO A 56 29.57 23.79 -48.41
C PRO A 56 28.21 23.39 -48.98
N ASP A 57 27.22 23.29 -48.09
CA ASP A 57 25.82 22.95 -48.37
C ASP A 57 25.57 21.58 -49.05
N THR A 58 26.61 20.75 -49.20
CA THR A 58 26.52 19.35 -49.65
C THR A 58 27.11 18.39 -48.61
N PRO A 59 26.45 17.25 -48.30
CA PRO A 59 27.04 16.23 -47.45
C PRO A 59 28.15 15.50 -48.22
N ALA A 60 29.33 15.40 -47.60
CA ALA A 60 30.47 14.66 -48.15
C ALA A 60 30.40 13.20 -47.69
N GLU A 61 30.26 12.29 -48.65
CA GLU A 61 30.34 10.83 -48.43
C GLU A 61 31.78 10.44 -48.07
N ILE A 62 31.95 9.71 -46.96
CA ILE A 62 33.24 9.31 -46.39
C ILE A 62 33.44 7.80 -46.52
N ASP A 63 32.37 7.02 -46.37
CA ASP A 63 32.29 5.56 -46.51
C ASP A 63 33.50 4.80 -45.96
N TYR A 64 33.87 5.13 -44.72
CA TYR A 64 35.02 4.57 -44.03
C TYR A 64 34.59 3.70 -42.85
N THR A 65 34.96 2.42 -42.86
CA THR A 65 34.72 1.49 -41.76
C THR A 65 36.02 1.22 -40.98
N ALA A 66 36.02 1.55 -39.69
CA ALA A 66 37.01 1.08 -38.73
C ALA A 66 36.49 -0.17 -38.00
N THR A 67 37.39 -1.07 -37.59
CA THR A 67 37.04 -2.30 -36.87
C THR A 67 37.69 -2.37 -35.49
N LEU A 68 36.91 -2.73 -34.47
CA LEU A 68 37.36 -3.03 -33.12
C LEU A 68 37.19 -4.54 -32.88
N ASN A 69 38.29 -5.28 -32.74
CA ASN A 69 38.25 -6.69 -32.40
C ASN A 69 37.99 -6.85 -30.89
N CYS A 70 36.91 -7.52 -30.53
CA CYS A 70 36.48 -7.73 -29.14
C CYS A 70 36.45 -9.23 -28.79
N SER A 71 36.85 -9.57 -27.57
CA SER A 71 36.52 -10.87 -26.97
C SER A 71 35.20 -10.73 -26.22
N PHE A 72 34.22 -11.59 -26.49
CA PHE A 72 32.88 -11.53 -25.89
C PHE A 72 32.78 -12.35 -24.60
N GLU A 73 33.76 -13.22 -24.33
CA GLU A 73 33.80 -14.07 -23.14
C GLU A 73 34.50 -13.42 -21.93
N ASP A 74 35.16 -12.27 -22.11
CA ASP A 74 35.82 -11.53 -21.03
C ASP A 74 34.92 -10.36 -20.53
N PRO A 75 34.36 -10.44 -19.30
CA PRO A 75 33.54 -9.36 -18.74
C PRO A 75 34.26 -8.02 -18.66
N LEU A 76 35.61 -8.00 -18.59
CA LEU A 76 36.38 -6.75 -18.57
C LEU A 76 36.33 -6.04 -19.93
N VAL A 77 36.32 -6.77 -21.04
CA VAL A 77 36.21 -6.18 -22.40
C VAL A 77 34.81 -5.63 -22.62
N LEU A 78 33.77 -6.36 -22.18
CA LEU A 78 32.38 -5.89 -22.20
C LEU A 78 32.18 -4.66 -21.31
N ASP A 79 32.81 -4.62 -20.13
CA ASP A 79 32.85 -3.44 -19.27
C ASP A 79 33.49 -2.25 -19.99
N GLU A 80 34.68 -2.40 -20.61
CA GLU A 80 35.33 -1.32 -21.37
C GLU A 80 34.44 -0.74 -22.48
N ILE A 81 33.70 -1.58 -23.21
CA ILE A 81 32.76 -1.15 -24.26
C ILE A 81 31.58 -0.35 -23.68
N SER A 82 31.18 -0.61 -22.42
CA SER A 82 30.04 0.05 -21.80
C SER A 82 30.29 1.51 -21.36
N TYR A 83 31.54 1.88 -21.05
CA TYR A 83 31.89 3.21 -20.49
C TYR A 83 32.91 4.03 -21.29
N LYS A 84 33.62 3.45 -22.25
CA LYS A 84 34.55 4.20 -23.11
C LYS A 84 33.84 4.60 -24.42
N PRO A 85 33.73 5.90 -24.75
CA PRO A 85 33.26 6.30 -26.06
C PRO A 85 34.29 5.96 -27.15
N VAL A 86 33.83 5.77 -28.38
CA VAL A 86 34.70 5.93 -29.55
C VAL A 86 34.79 7.42 -29.84
N VAL A 87 35.99 7.96 -29.97
CA VAL A 87 36.23 9.36 -30.32
C VAL A 87 36.51 9.44 -31.82
N LEU A 88 35.73 10.26 -32.52
CA LEU A 88 35.93 10.61 -33.93
C LEU A 88 36.49 12.03 -33.98
N THR A 89 37.72 12.19 -34.47
CA THR A 89 38.37 13.50 -34.60
C THR A 89 38.47 13.89 -36.07
N VAL A 90 37.92 15.06 -36.43
CA VAL A 90 37.94 15.59 -37.80
C VAL A 90 39.12 16.54 -37.97
N THR A 91 39.96 16.29 -38.98
CA THR A 91 41.19 17.05 -39.27
C THR A 91 41.18 17.61 -40.69
N GLU A 92 41.29 18.93 -40.81
CA GLU A 92 41.58 19.63 -42.07
C GLU A 92 43.03 19.36 -42.49
N VAL A 93 43.22 19.02 -43.76
CA VAL A 93 44.54 18.83 -44.40
C VAL A 93 44.84 20.05 -45.27
N LEU A 94 45.81 20.86 -44.84
CA LEU A 94 46.14 22.09 -45.55
C LEU A 94 47.03 21.83 -46.78
N PRO A 95 46.80 22.51 -47.92
CA PRO A 95 47.55 22.29 -49.15
C PRO A 95 49.05 22.62 -48.97
N LYS A 96 49.91 21.75 -49.51
CA LYS A 96 51.38 21.85 -49.39
C LYS A 96 51.94 23.14 -49.98
N GLU A 97 52.45 24.02 -49.12
CA GLU A 97 53.29 25.16 -49.52
C GLU A 97 54.64 24.65 -50.05
N LYS A 98 55.13 25.21 -51.18
CA LYS A 98 56.25 24.71 -52.03
C LYS A 98 57.65 24.59 -51.37
N LYS A 99 57.77 24.66 -50.04
CA LYS A 99 59.02 24.48 -49.27
C LYS A 99 58.89 23.56 -48.05
N GLN A 100 57.72 23.00 -47.75
CA GLN A 100 57.54 22.13 -46.58
C GLN A 100 57.59 20.64 -46.96
N LYS A 101 58.14 19.82 -46.05
CA LYS A 101 58.40 18.39 -46.28
C LYS A 101 57.30 17.47 -45.70
N GLU A 102 56.48 18.03 -44.81
CA GLU A 102 55.36 17.41 -44.12
C GLU A 102 54.11 18.27 -44.39
N GLU A 103 52.92 17.67 -44.32
CA GLU A 103 51.65 18.39 -44.47
C GLU A 103 51.26 19.05 -43.15
N LYS A 104 50.69 20.26 -43.21
CA LYS A 104 50.08 20.89 -42.02
C LYS A 104 48.64 20.39 -41.91
N THR A 105 48.26 19.89 -40.75
CA THR A 105 46.88 19.55 -40.40
C THR A 105 46.36 20.49 -39.31
N ALA A 106 45.06 20.75 -39.30
CA ALA A 106 44.36 21.48 -38.24
C ALA A 106 43.19 20.63 -37.73
N GLN A 107 42.97 20.57 -36.41
CA GLN A 107 41.83 19.83 -35.86
C GLN A 107 40.60 20.73 -35.89
N LEU A 108 39.53 20.30 -36.56
CA LEU A 108 38.29 21.07 -36.68
C LEU A 108 37.35 20.79 -35.50
N GLY A 109 37.19 19.52 -35.14
CA GLY A 109 36.21 19.13 -34.13
C GLY A 109 36.25 17.65 -33.79
N GLN A 110 35.42 17.27 -32.83
CA GLN A 110 35.26 15.88 -32.36
C GLN A 110 33.79 15.54 -32.15
N CYS A 111 33.43 14.28 -32.33
CA CYS A 111 32.20 13.71 -31.77
C CYS A 111 32.49 12.36 -31.11
N THR A 112 31.59 11.91 -30.23
CA THR A 112 31.71 10.66 -29.47
C THR A 112 30.58 9.69 -29.81
N VAL A 113 30.93 8.44 -30.12
CA VAL A 113 29.98 7.36 -30.41
C VAL A 113 29.85 6.48 -29.17
N ASP A 114 28.60 6.25 -28.75
CA ASP A 114 28.28 5.35 -27.64
C ASP A 114 28.07 3.91 -28.17
N LEU A 115 28.75 2.92 -27.59
CA LEU A 115 28.64 1.52 -27.98
C LEU A 115 27.56 0.75 -27.18
N LEU A 116 26.92 1.42 -26.20
CA LEU A 116 25.89 0.85 -25.33
C LEU A 116 24.73 0.13 -26.05
N PRO A 117 24.21 0.56 -27.23
CA PRO A 117 23.14 -0.18 -27.91
C PRO A 117 23.52 -1.63 -28.24
N LEU A 118 24.79 -1.89 -28.55
CA LEU A 118 25.28 -3.23 -28.88
C LEU A 118 25.36 -4.12 -27.63
N VAL A 119 25.75 -3.55 -26.48
CA VAL A 119 25.75 -4.24 -25.17
C VAL A 119 24.32 -4.55 -24.70
N LYS A 120 23.34 -3.76 -25.14
CA LYS A 120 21.90 -4.04 -24.96
C LYS A 120 21.32 -5.05 -25.96
N GLY A 121 22.15 -5.68 -26.80
CA GLY A 121 21.76 -6.73 -27.73
C GLY A 121 21.35 -6.27 -29.14
N ALA A 122 21.51 -4.99 -29.50
CA ALA A 122 21.29 -4.55 -30.87
C ALA A 122 22.44 -5.01 -31.80
N THR A 123 22.14 -5.55 -32.98
CA THR A 123 23.17 -5.91 -33.97
C THR A 123 23.59 -4.73 -34.84
N LYS A 124 22.76 -3.69 -34.97
CA LYS A 124 23.05 -2.47 -35.72
C LYS A 124 22.39 -1.25 -35.07
N HIS A 125 23.09 -0.12 -35.04
CA HIS A 125 22.55 1.17 -34.61
C HIS A 125 23.06 2.30 -35.50
N HIS A 126 22.25 3.35 -35.69
CA HIS A 126 22.57 4.50 -36.55
C HIS A 126 22.52 5.76 -35.70
N TYR A 127 23.56 6.59 -35.79
CA TYR A 127 23.67 7.88 -35.12
C TYR A 127 23.80 9.01 -36.14
N ASN A 128 23.19 10.15 -35.84
CA ASN A 128 23.61 11.44 -36.38
C ASN A 128 24.22 12.25 -35.23
N LEU A 129 25.50 12.60 -35.33
CA LEU A 129 26.28 13.19 -34.25
C LEU A 129 26.71 14.62 -34.60
N VAL A 130 26.45 15.57 -33.70
CA VAL A 130 27.00 16.93 -33.82
C VAL A 130 28.51 16.89 -33.56
N ILE A 131 29.28 17.48 -34.46
CA ILE A 131 30.73 17.62 -34.38
C ILE A 131 31.04 18.84 -33.52
N ASN A 132 31.40 18.64 -32.26
CA ASN A 132 31.77 19.73 -31.37
C ASN A 132 33.06 20.40 -31.84
N PRO A 133 33.14 21.74 -31.87
CA PRO A 133 34.37 22.44 -32.22
C PRO A 133 35.45 22.24 -31.15
N LEU A 134 36.72 22.29 -31.57
CA LEU A 134 37.88 22.31 -30.67
C LEU A 134 38.42 23.74 -30.49
N PRO A 135 39.10 24.05 -29.37
CA PRO A 135 39.62 25.40 -29.11
C PRO A 135 40.56 25.91 -30.22
N GLY A 136 40.19 27.04 -30.84
CA GLY A 136 40.89 27.63 -31.98
C GLY A 136 40.42 27.13 -33.36
N SER A 137 39.32 26.37 -33.42
CA SER A 137 38.71 25.89 -34.67
C SER A 137 37.84 26.97 -35.33
N PRO A 138 37.80 27.05 -36.68
CA PRO A 138 36.84 27.92 -37.39
C PRO A 138 35.38 27.56 -37.05
N LEU A 139 35.10 26.31 -36.65
CA LEU A 139 33.77 25.86 -36.24
C LEU A 139 33.27 26.53 -34.94
N GLU A 140 34.14 27.14 -34.12
CA GLU A 140 33.71 27.93 -32.95
C GLU A 140 32.97 29.23 -33.33
N THR A 141 33.09 29.68 -34.59
CA THR A 141 32.54 30.97 -35.04
C THR A 141 31.15 30.88 -35.69
N ILE A 142 30.54 29.69 -35.70
CA ILE A 142 29.23 29.46 -36.33
C ILE A 142 28.11 30.03 -35.43
N PRO A 143 27.20 30.89 -35.94
CA PRO A 143 26.07 31.41 -35.16
C PRO A 143 25.13 30.28 -34.68
N PRO A 144 24.47 30.43 -33.51
CA PRO A 144 23.62 29.37 -32.94
C PRO A 144 22.36 29.04 -33.77
N GLU A 145 21.96 29.94 -34.68
CA GLU A 145 20.87 29.76 -35.64
C GLU A 145 21.31 29.10 -36.97
N GLY A 146 22.62 28.89 -37.16
CA GLY A 146 23.18 28.27 -38.36
C GLY A 146 23.10 26.73 -38.37
N PRO A 147 23.21 26.09 -39.55
CA PRO A 147 23.28 24.65 -39.65
C PRO A 147 24.55 24.13 -38.95
N LYS A 148 24.38 23.15 -38.06
CA LYS A 148 25.47 22.60 -37.24
C LYS A 148 26.28 21.56 -38.02
N PRO A 149 27.59 21.45 -37.78
CA PRO A 149 28.41 20.39 -38.37
C PRO A 149 27.96 19.02 -37.81
N GLU A 150 27.60 18.11 -38.70
CA GLU A 150 26.95 16.83 -38.36
C GLU A 150 27.60 15.65 -39.10
N MET A 151 27.64 14.48 -38.45
CA MET A 151 28.24 13.25 -38.98
C MET A 151 27.31 12.05 -38.77
N GLU A 152 27.02 11.32 -39.85
CA GLU A 152 26.27 10.07 -39.79
C GLU A 152 27.21 8.88 -39.58
N VAL A 153 26.96 8.11 -38.53
CA VAL A 153 27.81 6.98 -38.09
C VAL A 153 26.94 5.77 -37.79
N VAL A 154 27.34 4.61 -38.29
CA VAL A 154 26.62 3.34 -38.13
C VAL A 154 27.53 2.35 -37.45
N ILE A 155 27.09 1.81 -36.31
CA ILE A 155 27.80 0.74 -35.59
C ILE A 155 27.08 -0.59 -35.81
N SER A 156 27.83 -1.67 -36.04
CA SER A 156 27.26 -3.00 -36.29
C SER A 156 28.18 -4.16 -35.92
N VAL A 157 27.55 -5.27 -35.52
CA VAL A 157 28.13 -6.59 -35.25
C VAL A 157 27.37 -7.66 -36.04
N GLN A 158 27.94 -8.85 -36.27
CA GLN A 158 27.28 -9.89 -37.06
C GLN A 158 26.15 -10.56 -36.26
N GLU A 159 26.46 -10.96 -35.02
CA GLU A 159 25.50 -11.44 -34.03
C GLU A 159 25.58 -10.58 -32.75
N SER A 160 24.60 -10.69 -31.86
CA SER A 160 24.56 -9.93 -30.59
C SER A 160 25.86 -10.12 -29.78
N LEU A 161 26.31 -9.07 -29.09
CA LEU A 161 27.47 -9.12 -28.18
C LEU A 161 27.26 -10.07 -26.98
N LEU A 162 25.99 -10.30 -26.63
CA LEU A 162 25.57 -11.16 -25.52
C LEU A 162 24.44 -12.08 -26.00
N GLU A 163 24.43 -13.33 -25.54
CA GLU A 163 23.29 -14.22 -25.71
C GLU A 163 22.06 -13.70 -24.95
N GLY A 164 20.85 -14.06 -25.38
CA GLY A 164 19.61 -13.69 -24.65
C GLY A 164 19.63 -14.16 -23.19
N THR A 165 20.17 -15.36 -22.93
CA THR A 165 20.44 -15.93 -21.59
C THR A 165 21.37 -15.06 -20.75
N GLN A 166 22.40 -14.47 -21.36
CA GLN A 166 23.37 -13.59 -20.68
C GLN A 166 22.76 -12.21 -20.42
N ILE A 167 21.98 -11.66 -21.36
CA ILE A 167 21.19 -10.43 -21.16
C ILE A 167 20.16 -10.63 -20.04
N ASP A 168 19.53 -11.81 -19.98
CA ASP A 168 18.51 -12.16 -18.98
C ASP A 168 19.07 -12.54 -17.59
N GLN A 169 20.37 -12.77 -17.45
CA GLN A 169 21.00 -13.07 -16.15
C GLN A 169 22.04 -12.05 -15.67
N GLY A 170 22.68 -11.31 -16.57
CA GLY A 170 23.55 -10.18 -16.27
C GLY A 170 22.78 -8.87 -16.10
N ASN A 171 23.45 -7.83 -15.60
CA ASN A 171 22.84 -6.52 -15.39
C ASN A 171 23.80 -5.40 -15.79
N LEU A 172 23.27 -4.32 -16.33
CA LEU A 172 24.05 -3.11 -16.59
C LEU A 172 23.72 -2.09 -15.52
N MET A 173 24.73 -1.79 -14.70
CA MET A 173 24.71 -0.77 -13.67
C MET A 173 25.25 0.55 -14.22
N THR A 174 24.77 1.67 -13.68
CA THR A 174 25.20 3.02 -14.03
C THR A 174 25.41 3.81 -12.75
N LEU A 175 26.63 4.30 -12.56
CA LEU A 175 27.08 5.02 -11.38
C LEU A 175 27.30 6.49 -11.76
N THR A 176 26.58 7.41 -11.14
CA THR A 176 26.77 8.85 -11.39
C THR A 176 27.20 9.55 -10.10
N ILE A 177 28.35 10.23 -10.11
CA ILE A 177 28.75 11.14 -9.03
C ILE A 177 28.56 12.57 -9.51
N GLU A 178 27.69 13.32 -8.83
CA GLU A 178 27.46 14.74 -9.15
C GLU A 178 28.56 15.60 -8.52
N SER A 179 28.47 15.81 -7.20
CA SER A 179 29.32 16.76 -6.47
C SER A 179 29.46 16.37 -5.00
N LEU A 180 30.57 16.82 -4.39
CA LEU A 180 30.76 16.90 -2.95
C LEU A 180 30.45 18.32 -2.51
N TYR A 181 29.49 18.47 -1.60
CA TYR A 181 29.05 19.75 -1.04
C TYR A 181 29.58 19.93 0.39
N SER A 182 29.76 21.19 0.80
CA SER A 182 30.38 21.57 2.08
C SER A 182 31.73 20.86 2.35
N PRO A 183 32.71 20.94 1.42
CA PRO A 183 34.03 20.34 1.62
C PRO A 183 34.79 21.01 2.78
N PRO A 184 35.90 20.39 3.26
CA PRO A 184 36.76 20.94 4.30
C PRO A 184 37.17 22.40 4.05
N GLU A 185 37.02 23.26 5.05
CA GLU A 185 37.23 24.72 4.92
C GLU A 185 38.68 25.10 4.59
N SER A 186 39.63 24.18 4.80
CA SER A 186 41.03 24.28 4.39
C SER A 186 41.24 24.23 2.86
N TRP A 187 40.22 23.87 2.07
CA TRP A 187 40.30 23.77 0.61
C TRP A 187 40.01 25.12 -0.04
N THR A 188 41.06 25.90 -0.27
CA THR A 188 40.97 27.23 -0.91
C THR A 188 41.15 27.17 -2.43
N MET A 189 40.55 28.13 -3.14
CA MET A 189 40.68 28.27 -4.61
C MET A 189 42.03 28.86 -5.05
N THR A 190 42.84 29.36 -4.12
CA THR A 190 44.12 30.06 -4.33
C THR A 190 45.29 29.13 -4.66
N GLY A 191 45.15 28.36 -5.75
CA GLY A 191 46.23 27.56 -6.34
C GLY A 191 45.78 26.17 -6.78
N SER A 192 45.57 25.99 -8.09
CA SER A 192 45.29 24.69 -8.70
C SER A 192 46.53 23.78 -8.66
N GLN A 193 46.73 23.12 -7.51
CA GLN A 193 47.81 22.17 -7.25
C GLN A 193 47.31 20.77 -6.85
N TYR A 194 46.00 20.63 -6.63
CA TYR A 194 45.36 19.40 -6.17
C TYR A 194 44.16 19.06 -7.07
N ALA A 195 43.94 17.76 -7.24
CA ALA A 195 42.78 17.20 -7.90
C ALA A 195 42.01 16.31 -6.92
N TYR A 196 40.70 16.24 -7.09
CA TYR A 196 39.82 15.48 -6.21
C TYR A 196 39.34 14.20 -6.90
N ALA A 197 39.26 13.12 -6.13
CA ALA A 197 38.75 11.84 -6.62
C ALA A 197 37.76 11.22 -5.64
N ALA A 198 36.82 10.47 -6.19
CA ALA A 198 35.92 9.59 -5.44
C ALA A 198 36.02 8.16 -6.01
N ALA A 199 35.92 7.14 -5.17
CA ALA A 199 36.05 5.75 -5.60
C ALA A 199 35.17 4.79 -4.81
N LEU A 200 34.70 3.72 -5.45
CA LEU A 200 33.96 2.63 -4.81
C LEU A 200 34.32 1.27 -5.43
N PRO A 201 34.37 0.18 -4.66
CA PRO A 201 34.57 -1.15 -5.21
C PRO A 201 33.32 -1.63 -5.95
N ILE A 202 33.47 -2.28 -7.10
CA ILE A 202 32.39 -2.98 -7.82
C ILE A 202 32.82 -4.44 -8.04
N PRO A 203 31.94 -5.44 -7.81
CA PRO A 203 32.24 -6.83 -8.17
C PRO A 203 32.25 -6.99 -9.70
N MET A 204 33.37 -7.47 -10.24
CA MET A 204 33.50 -7.83 -11.67
C MET A 204 33.44 -9.35 -11.91
N SER A 205 33.45 -10.13 -10.83
CA SER A 205 33.14 -11.56 -10.81
C SER A 205 32.66 -11.95 -9.40
N ALA A 206 32.41 -13.24 -9.15
CA ALA A 206 32.02 -13.74 -7.82
C ALA A 206 32.97 -13.25 -6.70
N ASP A 207 34.27 -13.49 -6.86
CA ASP A 207 35.29 -13.28 -5.83
C ASP A 207 36.07 -11.97 -5.96
N LYS A 208 36.06 -11.32 -7.14
CA LYS A 208 36.91 -10.15 -7.42
C LYS A 208 36.11 -8.84 -7.47
N GLU A 209 36.44 -7.94 -6.55
CA GLU A 209 36.07 -6.51 -6.63
C GLU A 209 37.20 -5.71 -7.30
N THR A 210 36.84 -4.65 -8.01
CA THR A 210 37.78 -3.65 -8.54
C THR A 210 37.31 -2.24 -8.20
N PRO A 211 38.21 -1.30 -7.84
CA PRO A 211 37.83 0.08 -7.58
C PRO A 211 37.43 0.81 -8.88
N VAL A 212 36.17 1.23 -8.95
CA VAL A 212 35.71 2.25 -9.89
C VAL A 212 36.12 3.62 -9.36
N VAL A 213 36.76 4.44 -10.20
CA VAL A 213 37.42 5.69 -9.79
C VAL A 213 36.95 6.86 -10.65
N PHE A 214 36.39 7.88 -10.00
CA PHE A 214 36.00 9.15 -10.59
C PHE A 214 37.07 10.20 -10.30
N ALA A 215 38.04 10.32 -11.21
CA ALA A 215 39.12 11.29 -11.13
C ALA A 215 38.69 12.69 -11.60
N ASN A 216 39.58 13.68 -11.43
CA ASN A 216 39.45 15.03 -11.99
C ASN A 216 38.20 15.83 -11.53
N GLY A 217 37.79 15.64 -10.27
CA GLY A 217 36.83 16.53 -9.63
C GLY A 217 37.41 17.93 -9.46
N ALA A 218 36.64 18.95 -9.83
CA ALA A 218 37.07 20.35 -9.80
C ALA A 218 36.35 21.12 -8.69
N LEU A 219 37.11 21.76 -7.79
CA LEU A 219 36.59 22.71 -6.80
C LEU A 219 36.07 23.97 -7.49
N LYS A 220 34.89 24.45 -7.08
CA LYS A 220 34.18 25.60 -7.64
C LYS A 220 33.43 26.39 -6.56
N PRO A 221 33.13 27.68 -6.78
CA PRO A 221 32.09 28.38 -6.04
C PRO A 221 30.69 27.85 -6.40
N SER A 222 29.72 28.03 -5.50
CA SER A 222 28.31 27.66 -5.79
C SER A 222 27.54 28.72 -6.59
N ILE A 223 27.97 30.00 -6.54
CA ILE A 223 27.34 31.11 -7.28
C ILE A 223 27.62 31.05 -8.80
N ASP A 224 28.51 30.16 -9.26
CA ASP A 224 28.68 29.85 -10.69
C ASP A 224 27.37 29.28 -11.24
N LYS A 225 26.66 30.08 -12.06
CA LYS A 225 25.43 29.67 -12.74
C LYS A 225 25.73 28.46 -13.63
N GLU A 226 25.40 27.26 -13.15
CA GLU A 226 25.46 26.07 -14.00
C GLU A 226 24.58 26.29 -15.24
N PRO A 227 25.01 25.85 -16.44
CA PRO A 227 24.15 25.87 -17.61
C PRO A 227 22.89 25.06 -17.29
N PRO A 228 21.68 25.49 -17.75
CA PRO A 228 20.40 24.97 -17.26
C PRO A 228 20.25 23.45 -17.43
N ASN A 229 20.97 22.88 -18.39
CA ASN A 229 21.04 21.44 -18.61
C ASN A 229 22.35 20.91 -17.99
N ARG A 230 22.29 20.40 -16.76
CA ARG A 230 23.45 19.78 -16.05
C ARG A 230 23.82 18.43 -16.70
N GLN A 231 24.49 18.49 -17.86
CA GLN A 231 24.81 17.32 -18.68
C GLN A 231 25.89 16.44 -18.02
N LYS A 232 25.71 15.10 -18.09
CA LYS A 232 26.66 14.12 -17.56
C LYS A 232 27.89 13.99 -18.46
N LYS A 233 29.04 13.64 -17.87
CA LYS A 233 30.32 13.41 -18.56
C LYS A 233 30.75 11.96 -18.54
N TRP A 234 31.52 11.55 -19.54
CA TRP A 234 32.23 10.28 -19.53
C TRP A 234 33.25 10.26 -18.38
N ALA A 235 33.21 9.25 -17.51
CA ALA A 235 34.23 9.07 -16.46
C ALA A 235 35.64 8.82 -17.03
N VAL A 236 35.74 8.25 -18.23
CA VAL A 236 36.99 8.07 -18.98
C VAL A 236 36.79 8.51 -20.45
N PRO A 237 36.94 9.82 -20.77
CA PRO A 237 36.63 10.37 -22.09
C PRO A 237 37.65 10.03 -23.20
N GLY A 238 38.76 9.35 -22.88
CA GLY A 238 39.82 9.04 -23.83
C GLY A 238 40.49 10.30 -24.38
N SER A 239 40.55 10.45 -25.71
CA SER A 239 41.08 11.62 -26.40
C SER A 239 40.07 12.75 -26.62
N ALA A 240 38.84 12.64 -26.11
CA ALA A 240 37.80 13.66 -26.29
C ALA A 240 38.08 14.95 -25.49
N GLN A 241 37.82 16.09 -26.11
CA GLN A 241 38.05 17.43 -25.56
C GLN A 241 36.82 18.35 -25.78
N GLY A 242 36.84 19.53 -25.17
CA GLY A 242 35.75 20.51 -25.29
C GLY A 242 34.41 19.92 -24.87
N ASN A 243 33.38 20.10 -25.70
CA ASN A 243 32.04 19.57 -25.44
C ASN A 243 31.93 18.04 -25.69
N SER A 244 32.92 17.39 -26.29
CA SER A 244 32.88 15.93 -26.56
C SER A 244 33.16 15.06 -25.33
N ILE A 245 33.52 15.65 -24.19
CA ILE A 245 33.62 14.96 -22.89
C ILE A 245 32.25 14.65 -22.27
N TYR A 246 31.18 15.28 -22.77
CA TYR A 246 29.81 15.06 -22.31
C TYR A 246 29.18 13.87 -23.03
N ILE A 247 28.24 13.21 -22.36
CA ILE A 247 27.44 12.11 -22.91
C ILE A 247 26.24 12.73 -23.64
N PRO A 248 26.03 12.46 -24.95
CA PRO A 248 24.85 12.93 -25.67
C PRO A 248 23.55 12.57 -24.94
N GLU A 249 22.62 13.52 -24.87
CA GLU A 249 21.27 13.37 -24.30
C GLU A 249 21.16 12.95 -22.82
N SER A 250 22.28 12.75 -22.11
CA SER A 250 22.29 12.36 -20.69
C SER A 250 22.48 13.57 -19.76
N PHE A 251 21.46 13.84 -18.94
CA PHE A 251 21.41 14.96 -18.01
C PHE A 251 21.15 14.49 -16.57
N LEU A 252 21.54 15.31 -15.58
CA LEU A 252 21.17 15.09 -14.18
C LEU A 252 19.68 15.46 -13.96
N PRO A 253 18.86 14.57 -13.36
CA PRO A 253 17.44 14.83 -13.14
C PRO A 253 17.18 15.87 -12.04
N PRO A 254 16.14 16.71 -12.17
CA PRO A 254 15.67 17.58 -11.09
C PRO A 254 14.77 16.79 -10.12
N ASP A 255 15.35 15.81 -9.42
CA ASP A 255 14.65 15.03 -8.38
C ASP A 255 14.43 15.85 -7.10
N ASN A 256 13.34 15.56 -6.36
CA ASN A 256 13.02 16.20 -5.07
C ASN A 256 13.79 15.54 -3.91
N ILE A 257 14.18 16.32 -2.89
CA ILE A 257 14.95 15.86 -1.72
C ILE A 257 14.21 14.75 -0.95
N ASP A 258 12.88 14.77 -0.93
CA ASP A 258 12.07 13.77 -0.19
C ASP A 258 12.01 12.40 -0.86
N ASP A 259 12.31 12.32 -2.17
CA ASP A 259 12.36 11.08 -2.95
C ASP A 259 13.81 10.56 -3.13
N GLU A 260 14.80 11.18 -2.48
CA GLU A 260 16.18 10.67 -2.39
C GLU A 260 16.32 9.57 -1.32
N ASP A 261 17.31 8.68 -1.47
CA ASP A 261 17.68 7.61 -0.51
C ASP A 261 18.76 8.04 0.49
N GLY A 262 19.11 9.34 0.52
CA GLY A 262 20.21 9.88 1.33
C GLY A 262 19.88 10.07 2.81
N GLU A 263 20.89 10.47 3.59
CA GLU A 263 20.75 10.82 5.02
C GLU A 263 20.11 12.21 5.21
N PHE A 264 20.45 13.17 4.36
CA PHE A 264 20.11 14.59 4.54
C PHE A 264 18.69 14.94 4.04
N LYS A 265 17.66 14.49 4.76
CA LYS A 265 16.24 14.76 4.45
C LYS A 265 15.48 15.59 5.50
N SER A 266 16.01 15.72 6.72
CA SER A 266 15.30 16.40 7.82
C SER A 266 15.13 17.91 7.59
N LYS A 267 14.31 18.59 8.40
CA LYS A 267 14.07 20.04 8.23
C LYS A 267 15.38 20.83 8.35
N ASP A 268 16.19 20.52 9.35
CA ASP A 268 17.53 21.06 9.59
C ASP A 268 18.51 20.73 8.45
N ASP A 269 18.42 19.52 7.88
CA ASP A 269 19.26 19.12 6.75
C ASP A 269 18.91 19.89 5.47
N ARG A 270 17.63 20.21 5.23
CA ARG A 270 17.22 21.02 4.08
C ARG A 270 17.80 22.43 4.14
N GLU A 271 17.90 23.02 5.34
CA GLU A 271 18.53 24.33 5.56
C GLU A 271 20.06 24.24 5.36
N HIS A 272 20.72 23.23 5.94
CA HIS A 272 22.15 22.97 5.69
C HIS A 272 22.45 22.70 4.21
N ARG A 273 21.61 21.94 3.51
CA ARG A 273 21.73 21.69 2.08
C ARG A 273 21.59 22.98 1.28
N HIS A 274 20.58 23.80 1.54
CA HIS A 274 20.42 25.09 0.86
C HIS A 274 21.70 25.92 0.95
N THR A 275 22.20 26.21 2.15
CA THR A 275 23.46 26.96 2.36
C THR A 275 24.68 26.27 1.73
N ALA A 276 24.77 24.94 1.77
CA ALA A 276 25.87 24.19 1.15
C ALA A 276 25.81 24.20 -0.39
N GLU A 277 24.62 24.27 -0.98
CA GLU A 277 24.35 24.29 -2.42
C GLU A 277 24.39 25.73 -3.00
N THR A 278 24.21 26.79 -2.19
CA THR A 278 24.23 28.20 -2.64
C THR A 278 25.48 29.00 -2.26
N GLU A 279 25.99 28.86 -1.03
CA GLU A 279 27.02 29.77 -0.47
C GLU A 279 28.41 29.15 -0.41
N LYS A 280 28.51 27.86 -0.07
CA LYS A 280 29.80 27.18 0.14
C LYS A 280 30.49 26.82 -1.19
N LEU A 281 31.75 26.40 -1.10
CA LEU A 281 32.44 25.73 -2.21
C LEU A 281 31.87 24.33 -2.44
N ARG A 282 32.06 23.79 -3.64
CA ARG A 282 31.71 22.40 -4.00
C ARG A 282 32.75 21.80 -4.94
N VAL A 283 32.99 20.50 -4.85
CA VAL A 283 33.77 19.77 -5.87
C VAL A 283 32.79 19.11 -6.83
N SER A 284 32.76 19.56 -8.09
CA SER A 284 31.91 18.97 -9.12
C SER A 284 32.67 17.96 -9.97
N TRP A 285 32.11 16.77 -10.14
CA TRP A 285 32.49 15.83 -11.20
C TRP A 285 31.46 15.86 -12.34
N ASN A 286 30.19 15.62 -12.00
CA ASN A 286 29.06 15.37 -12.92
C ASN A 286 29.40 14.26 -13.94
N THR A 287 29.94 13.13 -13.47
CA THR A 287 30.44 12.02 -14.31
C THR A 287 29.62 10.75 -14.13
N GLU A 288 29.43 10.02 -15.24
CA GLU A 288 28.78 8.72 -15.30
C GLU A 288 29.80 7.62 -15.66
N ARG A 289 29.73 6.49 -14.95
CA ARG A 289 30.45 5.24 -15.23
C ARG A 289 29.44 4.11 -15.24
N ARG A 290 29.20 3.55 -16.42
CA ARG A 290 28.41 2.31 -16.58
C ARG A 290 29.30 1.11 -16.31
N CYS A 291 28.76 0.04 -15.74
CA CYS A 291 29.46 -1.20 -15.43
C CYS A 291 28.61 -2.39 -15.87
N TYR A 292 29.21 -3.33 -16.62
CA TYR A 292 28.55 -4.60 -16.92
C TYR A 292 28.82 -5.62 -15.80
N LEU A 293 27.74 -6.19 -15.25
CA LEU A 293 27.77 -7.24 -14.24
C LEU A 293 27.30 -8.55 -14.90
N ASP A 294 28.13 -9.60 -14.86
CA ASP A 294 27.70 -10.94 -15.28
C ASP A 294 26.73 -11.56 -14.26
N SER A 295 26.25 -12.78 -14.53
CA SER A 295 25.31 -13.46 -13.63
C SER A 295 25.92 -13.81 -12.26
N LEU A 296 27.24 -14.04 -12.19
CA LEU A 296 27.96 -14.31 -10.94
C LEU A 296 28.28 -13.03 -10.17
N ALA A 297 28.70 -11.96 -10.84
CA ALA A 297 28.89 -10.65 -10.23
C ALA A 297 27.57 -10.08 -9.69
N THR A 298 26.46 -10.23 -10.44
CA THR A 298 25.12 -9.77 -10.01
C THR A 298 24.66 -10.49 -8.74
N LYS A 299 24.86 -11.82 -8.65
CA LYS A 299 24.59 -12.59 -7.42
C LYS A 299 25.53 -12.20 -6.28
N SER A 300 26.83 -12.05 -6.54
CA SER A 300 27.81 -11.59 -5.54
C SER A 300 27.48 -10.20 -4.99
N PHE A 301 26.98 -9.30 -5.84
CA PHE A 301 26.50 -7.96 -5.43
C PHE A 301 25.28 -8.07 -4.51
N GLN A 302 24.25 -8.83 -4.91
CA GLN A 302 23.06 -9.10 -4.10
C GLN A 302 23.42 -9.69 -2.72
N ASP A 303 24.25 -10.73 -2.69
CA ASP A 303 24.73 -11.41 -1.48
C ASP A 303 25.48 -10.45 -0.54
N LYS A 304 26.31 -9.55 -1.09
CA LYS A 304 27.09 -8.60 -0.29
C LYS A 304 26.25 -7.46 0.25
N ILE A 305 25.26 -6.98 -0.52
CA ILE A 305 24.27 -6.00 -0.02
C ILE A 305 23.49 -6.62 1.14
N ALA A 306 22.99 -7.86 0.99
CA ALA A 306 22.25 -8.54 2.06
C ALA A 306 23.08 -8.74 3.33
N LYS A 307 24.38 -9.03 3.21
CA LYS A 307 25.29 -9.28 4.36
C LYS A 307 25.85 -8.02 5.02
N CYS A 308 25.96 -6.91 4.28
CA CYS A 308 26.67 -5.71 4.76
C CYS A 308 25.79 -4.46 4.86
N ARG A 309 24.70 -4.36 4.07
CA ARG A 309 23.82 -3.20 3.84
C ARG A 309 24.53 -1.95 3.27
N TYR A 310 25.65 -1.54 3.88
CA TYR A 310 26.42 -0.36 3.54
C TYR A 310 27.57 -0.65 2.55
N TRP A 311 27.80 0.30 1.65
CA TRP A 311 28.85 0.25 0.64
C TRP A 311 29.75 1.50 0.74
N PRO A 312 31.09 1.35 0.69
CA PRO A 312 31.99 2.50 0.76
C PRO A 312 32.00 3.32 -0.53
N VAL A 313 31.97 4.64 -0.37
CA VAL A 313 32.47 5.59 -1.36
C VAL A 313 33.58 6.41 -0.69
N GLU A 314 34.82 6.13 -1.06
CA GLU A 314 36.00 6.81 -0.54
C GLU A 314 36.24 8.11 -1.31
N VAL A 315 36.45 9.22 -0.60
CA VAL A 315 36.69 10.56 -1.16
C VAL A 315 38.08 11.02 -0.74
N MET A 316 38.87 11.55 -1.67
CA MET A 316 40.30 11.79 -1.49
C MET A 316 40.83 12.98 -2.30
N ARG A 317 41.84 13.67 -1.75
CA ARG A 317 42.57 14.76 -2.41
C ARG A 317 43.98 14.31 -2.80
N LEU A 318 44.31 14.45 -4.08
CA LEU A 318 45.54 13.99 -4.72
C LEU A 318 46.37 15.19 -5.22
N PRO A 319 47.72 15.10 -5.25
CA PRO A 319 48.55 16.10 -5.90
C PRO A 319 48.34 16.08 -7.42
N GLN A 320 48.30 17.26 -8.05
CA GLN A 320 48.19 17.37 -9.50
C GLN A 320 49.57 17.13 -10.16
N PRO A 321 49.67 16.32 -11.24
CA PRO A 321 50.97 15.95 -11.82
C PRO A 321 51.70 17.17 -12.43
N ALA A 322 52.87 17.48 -11.88
CA ALA A 322 53.69 18.61 -12.32
C ALA A 322 54.53 18.27 -13.57
N ALA A 323 54.56 19.18 -14.55
CA ALA A 323 55.28 19.00 -15.82
C ALA A 323 56.82 19.06 -15.73
N ALA A 324 57.40 19.07 -14.52
CA ALA A 324 58.84 19.26 -14.27
C ALA A 324 59.46 18.05 -13.55
N LYS A 325 60.68 17.67 -13.94
CA LYS A 325 61.41 16.54 -13.35
C LYS A 325 61.83 16.83 -11.90
N GLY A 326 61.25 16.14 -10.91
CA GLY A 326 61.74 16.19 -9.54
C GLY A 326 61.07 15.16 -8.62
N LYS A 327 61.89 14.25 -8.05
CA LYS A 327 61.50 13.13 -7.16
C LYS A 327 60.52 12.10 -7.74
N LYS A 328 60.45 10.94 -7.07
CA LYS A 328 59.62 9.78 -7.44
C LYS A 328 58.76 9.26 -6.29
N ASP A 329 58.88 9.88 -5.12
CA ASP A 329 58.48 9.29 -3.84
C ASP A 329 57.02 9.65 -3.45
N ASP A 330 56.39 10.55 -4.22
CA ASP A 330 55.02 11.07 -4.03
C ASP A 330 54.03 10.64 -5.15
N GLU A 331 54.36 9.64 -5.97
CA GLU A 331 53.48 9.14 -7.05
C GLU A 331 52.20 8.50 -6.48
N GLY A 332 51.12 9.29 -6.38
CA GLY A 332 49.80 8.85 -5.92
C GLY A 332 49.56 8.92 -4.41
N SER A 333 50.30 9.76 -3.67
CA SER A 333 50.03 10.01 -2.24
C SER A 333 48.66 10.67 -2.01
N ILE A 334 47.98 10.26 -0.93
CA ILE A 334 46.61 10.67 -0.60
C ILE A 334 46.63 11.60 0.62
N SER A 335 45.81 12.65 0.54
CA SER A 335 45.47 13.54 1.66
C SER A 335 43.96 13.68 1.76
N TYR A 336 43.44 14.08 2.92
CA TYR A 336 42.00 14.24 3.19
C TYR A 336 41.21 12.99 2.76
N HIS A 337 41.54 11.83 3.35
CA HIS A 337 40.85 10.57 3.08
C HIS A 337 39.58 10.46 3.92
N GLY A 338 38.43 10.51 3.26
CA GLY A 338 37.10 10.32 3.84
C GLY A 338 36.36 9.14 3.23
N VAL A 339 35.29 8.71 3.86
CA VAL A 339 34.41 7.64 3.37
C VAL A 339 32.95 7.94 3.69
N ALA A 340 32.09 7.80 2.68
CA ALA A 340 30.64 7.76 2.84
C ALA A 340 30.15 6.30 2.84
N PHE A 341 29.13 6.00 3.65
CA PHE A 341 28.56 4.66 3.78
C PHE A 341 27.16 4.63 3.15
N VAL A 342 27.10 4.30 1.87
CA VAL A 342 25.86 4.28 1.08
C VAL A 342 25.05 3.04 1.45
N ASN A 343 23.83 3.22 1.96
CA ASN A 343 22.92 2.08 2.18
C ASN A 343 22.38 1.58 0.84
N LEU A 344 22.71 0.34 0.46
CA LEU A 344 22.25 -0.30 -0.78
C LEU A 344 21.05 -1.22 -0.57
N ALA A 345 20.56 -1.41 0.66
CA ALA A 345 19.41 -2.26 0.94
C ALA A 345 18.16 -1.95 0.06
N PRO A 346 17.84 -0.69 -0.30
CA PRO A 346 16.72 -0.40 -1.19
C PRO A 346 16.84 -1.00 -2.60
N LEU A 347 18.04 -1.30 -3.11
CA LEU A 347 18.22 -2.00 -4.39
C LEU A 347 17.77 -3.48 -4.34
N LEU A 348 17.54 -4.03 -3.14
CA LEU A 348 16.94 -5.35 -2.94
C LEU A 348 15.41 -5.29 -2.79
N TYR A 349 14.79 -4.11 -2.76
CA TYR A 349 13.34 -4.01 -2.67
C TYR A 349 12.69 -4.43 -4.00
N PRO A 350 11.63 -5.25 -4.02
CA PRO A 350 11.11 -5.85 -5.25
C PRO A 350 10.71 -4.80 -6.31
N GLY A 351 11.43 -4.82 -7.44
CA GLY A 351 11.23 -3.92 -8.58
C GLY A 351 12.04 -2.63 -8.57
N VAL A 352 12.77 -2.31 -7.50
CA VAL A 352 13.61 -1.09 -7.45
C VAL A 352 14.80 -1.19 -8.39
N LYS A 353 15.00 -0.15 -9.20
CA LYS A 353 16.06 -0.05 -10.22
C LYS A 353 17.06 1.07 -9.96
N ARG A 354 16.75 2.07 -9.14
CA ARG A 354 17.55 3.28 -8.92
C ARG A 354 17.55 3.61 -7.44
N ILE A 355 18.70 4.01 -6.93
CA ILE A 355 18.82 4.84 -5.73
C ILE A 355 19.57 6.13 -6.07
N ARG A 356 19.25 7.23 -5.39
CA ARG A 356 19.98 8.51 -5.50
C ARG A 356 19.89 9.29 -4.20
N GLY A 357 20.98 9.87 -3.71
CA GLY A 357 20.88 10.82 -2.60
C GLY A 357 22.17 11.45 -2.09
N ALA A 358 22.00 12.28 -1.07
CA ALA A 358 23.05 12.89 -0.26
C ALA A 358 23.56 11.93 0.83
N TYR A 359 24.80 11.44 0.69
CA TYR A 359 25.44 10.55 1.67
C TYR A 359 26.56 11.25 2.43
N LYS A 360 26.62 11.07 3.75
CA LYS A 360 27.53 11.80 4.64
C LYS A 360 28.96 11.29 4.53
N VAL A 361 29.94 12.19 4.45
CA VAL A 361 31.36 11.83 4.44
C VAL A 361 31.92 11.85 5.86
N HIS A 362 32.47 10.73 6.29
CA HIS A 362 33.19 10.56 7.56
C HIS A 362 34.71 10.52 7.34
N ALA A 363 35.50 10.71 8.40
CA ALA A 363 36.94 10.40 8.37
C ALA A 363 37.17 8.90 8.08
N TYR A 364 38.06 8.57 7.15
CA TYR A 364 38.42 7.16 6.93
C TYR A 364 39.16 6.59 8.15
N THR A 365 38.71 5.42 8.62
CA THR A 365 39.44 4.55 9.57
C THR A 365 39.14 3.08 9.24
N ASP A 366 40.14 2.20 9.34
CA ASP A 366 39.96 0.77 9.05
C ASP A 366 38.95 0.08 10.00
N HIS A 367 38.82 0.58 11.23
CA HIS A 367 37.82 0.06 12.18
C HIS A 367 36.40 0.28 11.66
N ALA A 368 36.01 1.52 11.35
CA ALA A 368 34.67 1.82 10.83
C ALA A 368 34.42 1.13 9.47
N MET A 369 35.46 0.99 8.66
CA MET A 369 35.42 0.28 7.37
C MET A 369 35.04 -1.20 7.55
N HIS A 370 35.73 -1.89 8.48
CA HIS A 370 35.48 -3.29 8.80
C HIS A 370 34.17 -3.50 9.56
N GLU A 371 33.86 -2.63 10.52
CA GLU A 371 32.64 -2.70 11.32
C GLU A 371 31.37 -2.61 10.45
N LYS A 372 31.26 -1.57 9.61
CA LYS A 372 30.06 -1.32 8.79
C LYS A 372 29.96 -2.19 7.54
N THR A 373 31.09 -2.65 6.95
CA THR A 373 31.05 -3.32 5.62
C THR A 373 31.77 -4.67 5.55
N LYS A 374 32.33 -5.14 6.68
CA LYS A 374 33.09 -6.41 6.82
C LYS A 374 34.34 -6.52 5.90
N ARG A 375 34.72 -5.45 5.20
CA ARG A 375 35.98 -5.35 4.42
C ARG A 375 37.17 -5.08 5.35
N LYS A 376 38.31 -5.75 5.12
CA LYS A 376 39.49 -5.66 6.01
C LYS A 376 40.31 -4.37 5.84
N THR A 377 40.26 -3.76 4.67
CA THR A 377 40.92 -2.51 4.27
C THR A 377 40.08 -1.85 3.17
N GLY A 378 40.16 -0.54 3.03
CA GLY A 378 39.66 0.19 1.86
C GLY A 378 40.50 -0.02 0.60
N PHE A 379 40.07 0.60 -0.49
CA PHE A 379 40.75 0.61 -1.79
C PHE A 379 41.54 1.90 -2.05
N GLY A 380 41.50 2.89 -1.13
CA GLY A 380 42.10 4.22 -1.27
C GLY A 380 43.46 4.25 -1.97
N GLU A 381 44.45 3.50 -1.50
CA GLU A 381 45.79 3.44 -2.12
C GLU A 381 45.80 2.99 -3.59
N GLU A 382 44.93 2.05 -3.98
CA GLU A 382 44.82 1.57 -5.36
C GLU A 382 44.04 2.60 -6.20
N ALA A 383 42.94 3.12 -5.67
CA ALA A 383 42.14 4.16 -6.28
C ALA A 383 42.93 5.46 -6.54
N GLY A 384 43.79 5.89 -5.61
CA GLY A 384 44.65 7.06 -5.74
C GLY A 384 45.70 6.89 -6.84
N LYS A 385 46.29 5.69 -6.96
CA LYS A 385 47.22 5.35 -8.05
C LYS A 385 46.51 5.32 -9.40
N ILE A 386 45.28 4.80 -9.48
CA ILE A 386 44.45 4.82 -10.69
C ILE A 386 44.08 6.27 -11.06
N ALA A 387 43.60 7.07 -10.11
CA ALA A 387 43.24 8.47 -10.33
C ALA A 387 44.43 9.32 -10.79
N PHE A 388 45.59 9.18 -10.16
CA PHE A 388 46.82 9.88 -10.56
C PHE A 388 47.25 9.51 -11.99
N ASN A 389 47.12 8.24 -12.38
CA ASN A 389 47.37 7.80 -13.75
C ASN A 389 46.39 8.40 -14.77
N ILE A 390 45.11 8.56 -14.42
CA ILE A 390 44.11 9.23 -15.29
C ILE A 390 44.45 10.72 -15.42
N LEU A 391 44.75 11.40 -14.31
CA LEU A 391 45.13 12.82 -14.29
C LEU A 391 46.39 13.11 -15.13
N ASN A 392 47.39 12.25 -15.04
CA ASN A 392 48.66 12.40 -15.77
C ASN A 392 48.54 12.17 -17.28
N ARG A 393 47.53 11.40 -17.73
CA ARG A 393 47.20 11.24 -19.15
C ARG A 393 46.53 12.51 -19.70
N ASN A 394 45.59 13.09 -18.94
CA ASN A 394 44.87 14.31 -19.35
C ASN A 394 45.78 15.56 -19.44
N SER A 395 46.95 15.56 -18.80
CA SER A 395 47.94 16.65 -18.88
C SER A 395 48.95 16.55 -20.04
N ALA A 396 48.94 15.48 -20.83
CA ALA A 396 49.96 15.21 -21.84
C ALA A 396 49.66 15.89 -23.20
N SER A 397 50.38 16.97 -23.53
CA SER A 397 50.22 17.66 -24.82
C SER A 397 50.63 16.79 -26.03
N PRO A 398 49.88 16.81 -27.16
CA PRO A 398 50.14 15.95 -28.32
C PRO A 398 51.33 16.43 -29.17
N PHE A 399 52.55 16.15 -28.73
CA PHE A 399 53.78 16.32 -29.52
C PHE A 399 54.57 15.00 -29.60
N PRO A 400 54.78 14.44 -30.81
CA PRO A 400 55.42 13.13 -30.97
C PRO A 400 56.93 13.19 -30.69
N LYS A 401 57.38 12.46 -29.65
CA LYS A 401 58.80 12.13 -29.50
C LYS A 401 59.10 10.85 -30.30
N LYS A 402 60.20 10.88 -31.07
CA LYS A 402 60.55 9.85 -32.05
C LYS A 402 60.65 8.46 -31.42
N ALA A 403 60.12 7.46 -32.14
CA ALA A 403 60.30 6.05 -31.83
C ALA A 403 61.79 5.67 -31.77
N GLY A 404 62.15 4.82 -30.81
CA GLY A 404 63.54 4.45 -30.52
C GLY A 404 63.68 3.00 -30.10
N LYS A 405 63.66 2.10 -31.10
CA LYS A 405 64.05 0.67 -31.09
C LYS A 405 63.59 -0.21 -29.91
N GLU A 406 62.85 -1.25 -30.26
CA GLU A 406 62.75 -2.48 -29.48
C GLU A 406 64.13 -3.13 -29.25
N GLY A 407 64.25 -3.92 -28.18
CA GLY A 407 65.41 -4.80 -27.99
C GLY A 407 65.64 -5.25 -26.55
N GLY A 408 65.18 -6.46 -26.20
CA GLY A 408 65.69 -7.21 -25.05
C GLY A 408 64.62 -7.73 -24.09
N GLU A 409 64.34 -9.04 -24.17
CA GLU A 409 63.65 -9.78 -23.11
C GLU A 409 64.43 -9.68 -21.79
N LYS A 410 63.74 -9.42 -20.67
CA LYS A 410 64.28 -9.75 -19.34
C LYS A 410 63.21 -10.37 -18.45
N LYS A 411 63.52 -11.60 -18.04
CA LYS A 411 62.76 -12.50 -17.17
C LYS A 411 62.13 -11.81 -15.97
N GLU A 412 60.96 -12.31 -15.61
CA GLU A 412 60.35 -12.14 -14.30
C GLU A 412 61.35 -12.43 -13.17
N LYS A 413 61.19 -11.70 -12.06
CA LYS A 413 61.87 -11.98 -10.80
C LYS A 413 60.94 -11.57 -9.67
N GLU A 414 60.62 -12.52 -8.80
CA GLU A 414 59.88 -12.25 -7.58
C GLU A 414 60.61 -11.19 -6.74
N VAL A 415 59.86 -10.17 -6.30
CA VAL A 415 60.34 -9.21 -5.30
C VAL A 415 59.53 -9.43 -4.02
N LYS A 416 60.24 -9.78 -2.95
CA LYS A 416 59.64 -10.06 -1.64
C LYS A 416 58.97 -8.80 -1.08
N LYS A 417 57.88 -9.00 -0.32
CA LYS A 417 57.28 -7.96 0.52
C LYS A 417 58.35 -7.34 1.43
N GLY A 418 58.63 -6.06 1.23
CA GLY A 418 59.28 -5.19 2.22
C GLY A 418 58.25 -4.21 2.76
N ALA A 419 58.17 -4.06 4.08
CA ALA A 419 57.33 -3.02 4.68
C ALA A 419 57.96 -1.65 4.40
N SER A 420 57.20 -0.75 3.78
CA SER A 420 57.64 0.63 3.58
C SER A 420 57.39 1.48 4.83
N GLN A 421 58.23 2.48 5.06
CA GLN A 421 58.24 3.27 6.29
C GLN A 421 57.34 4.50 6.16
N THR A 422 56.39 4.65 7.08
CA THR A 422 55.69 5.93 7.29
C THR A 422 56.66 6.99 7.81
N ILE A 423 56.66 8.17 7.20
CA ILE A 423 57.55 9.28 7.57
C ILE A 423 57.13 9.83 8.93
N LYS A 424 58.09 9.93 9.86
CA LYS A 424 57.90 10.62 11.15
C LYS A 424 57.97 12.14 10.98
N SER A 425 57.04 12.85 11.61
CA SER A 425 57.19 14.24 12.02
C SER A 425 57.40 14.30 13.53
N ASP A 426 58.63 14.50 13.99
CA ASP A 426 58.96 14.52 15.43
C ASP A 426 58.56 15.84 16.11
N THR A 427 57.45 15.81 16.86
CA THR A 427 57.28 16.55 18.13
C THR A 427 56.40 15.72 19.05
N GLY A 428 56.99 15.06 20.05
CA GLY A 428 56.29 14.06 20.86
C GLY A 428 55.89 14.53 22.26
N SER A 429 54.74 14.04 22.70
CA SER A 429 54.49 13.66 24.11
C SER A 429 53.62 12.41 24.09
N GLU A 430 54.15 11.28 24.53
CA GLU A 430 53.45 9.99 24.47
C GLU A 430 52.35 9.90 25.54
N MET A 431 51.17 9.44 25.15
CA MET A 431 50.17 8.91 26.07
C MET A 431 49.45 7.74 25.39
N GLU A 432 49.39 6.59 26.07
CA GLU A 432 48.90 5.34 25.46
C GLU A 432 47.38 5.34 25.26
N GLY A 433 46.90 4.61 24.25
CA GLY A 433 45.52 4.11 24.22
C GLY A 433 44.52 4.70 23.21
N GLN A 434 44.96 5.33 22.12
CA GLN A 434 44.06 5.70 21.00
C GLN A 434 44.57 5.17 19.64
N PRO A 435 43.65 4.79 18.71
CA PRO A 435 44.02 4.47 17.33
C PRO A 435 44.50 5.74 16.59
N PRO A 436 45.27 5.61 15.50
CA PRO A 436 45.76 6.76 14.74
C PRO A 436 44.59 7.58 14.16
N VAL A 437 44.39 8.78 14.70
CA VAL A 437 43.29 9.67 14.30
C VAL A 437 43.60 10.31 12.95
N ASN A 438 42.72 10.13 11.98
CA ASN A 438 42.78 10.77 10.67
C ASN A 438 42.30 12.24 10.77
N VAL A 439 43.19 13.12 11.24
CA VAL A 439 42.89 14.53 11.52
C VAL A 439 42.50 15.32 10.27
N GLU A 440 43.02 14.99 9.08
CA GLU A 440 42.56 15.60 7.83
C GLU A 440 41.15 15.14 7.46
N GLY A 441 40.84 13.85 7.61
CA GLY A 441 39.52 13.28 7.34
C GLY A 441 38.43 13.77 8.31
N GLN A 442 38.79 14.14 9.54
CA GLN A 442 37.84 14.70 10.52
C GLN A 442 37.19 16.00 10.02
N GLN A 443 37.90 16.80 9.22
CA GLN A 443 37.37 18.06 8.68
C GLN A 443 36.15 17.86 7.75
N TYR A 444 35.93 16.66 7.18
CA TYR A 444 34.67 16.35 6.47
C TYR A 444 33.47 16.31 7.42
N VAL A 445 33.66 15.74 8.62
CA VAL A 445 32.61 15.64 9.64
C VAL A 445 32.29 17.01 10.20
N ASP A 446 33.34 17.79 10.51
CA ASP A 446 33.23 19.14 11.08
C ASP A 446 32.53 20.10 10.09
N ALA A 447 32.88 20.01 8.79
CA ALA A 447 32.23 20.77 7.73
C ALA A 447 30.81 20.26 7.36
N LYS A 448 30.34 19.14 7.94
CA LYS A 448 29.13 18.40 7.51
C LYS A 448 29.10 18.12 5.99
N ALA A 449 30.21 17.61 5.46
CA ALA A 449 30.37 17.29 4.05
C ALA A 449 29.49 16.10 3.60
N TYR A 450 28.96 16.19 2.39
CA TYR A 450 28.16 15.11 1.79
C TYR A 450 28.40 14.98 0.28
N VAL A 451 28.29 13.77 -0.23
CA VAL A 451 28.45 13.43 -1.66
C VAL A 451 27.10 13.04 -2.26
N MET A 452 26.80 13.60 -3.44
CA MET A 452 25.63 13.23 -4.24
C MET A 452 25.99 12.09 -5.20
N LEU A 453 25.33 10.95 -5.02
CA LEU A 453 25.51 9.72 -5.80
C LEU A 453 24.16 9.22 -6.33
N GLU A 454 24.15 8.76 -7.58
CA GLU A 454 23.10 7.92 -8.17
C GLU A 454 23.70 6.54 -8.50
N ILE A 455 22.97 5.47 -8.17
CA ILE A 455 23.21 4.13 -8.70
C ILE A 455 21.92 3.66 -9.37
N SER A 456 21.96 3.41 -10.68
CA SER A 456 20.83 2.85 -11.43
C SER A 456 21.20 1.53 -12.13
N LEU A 457 20.21 0.67 -12.32
CA LEU A 457 20.30 -0.67 -12.88
C LEU A 457 19.28 -0.80 -14.01
N THR A 458 19.65 -1.47 -15.10
CA THR A 458 18.73 -1.68 -16.23
C THR A 458 17.55 -2.58 -15.83
N ARG A 459 17.81 -3.57 -14.96
CA ARG A 459 16.83 -4.51 -14.39
C ARG A 459 16.99 -4.54 -12.86
N PRO A 460 15.93 -4.73 -12.06
CA PRO A 460 16.04 -4.72 -10.60
C PRO A 460 16.83 -5.95 -10.11
N LEU A 461 17.47 -5.89 -8.94
CA LEU A 461 18.16 -7.06 -8.37
C LEU A 461 17.15 -8.13 -7.92
N ILE A 462 16.00 -7.71 -7.39
CA ILE A 462 14.86 -8.57 -7.09
C ILE A 462 13.68 -8.15 -7.98
N PRO A 463 13.19 -8.99 -8.91
CA PRO A 463 12.04 -8.67 -9.73
C PRO A 463 10.76 -8.64 -8.88
N LYS A 464 9.92 -7.61 -9.06
CA LYS A 464 8.59 -7.58 -8.45
C LYS A 464 7.69 -8.60 -9.15
N ARG A 465 7.07 -9.50 -8.38
CA ARG A 465 6.06 -10.45 -8.89
C ARG A 465 4.89 -9.65 -9.48
N PRO A 466 4.46 -9.89 -10.73
CA PRO A 466 3.35 -9.16 -11.31
C PRO A 466 2.02 -9.58 -10.64
N PRO A 467 1.03 -8.68 -10.52
CA PRO A 467 -0.27 -9.01 -9.89
C PRO A 467 -0.98 -10.20 -10.55
N GLU A 468 -0.75 -10.42 -11.85
CA GLU A 468 -1.28 -11.57 -12.59
C GLU A 468 -0.70 -12.91 -12.13
N GLU A 469 0.60 -12.97 -11.79
CA GLU A 469 1.22 -14.19 -11.24
C GLU A 469 0.74 -14.44 -9.81
N LEU A 470 0.66 -13.38 -8.99
CA LEU A 470 0.13 -13.49 -7.62
C LEU A 470 -1.33 -13.96 -7.62
N ALA A 471 -2.18 -13.40 -8.48
CA ALA A 471 -3.56 -13.87 -8.66
C ALA A 471 -3.61 -15.34 -9.14
N ARG A 472 -2.69 -15.76 -10.03
CA ARG A 472 -2.59 -17.16 -10.47
C ARG A 472 -2.19 -18.09 -9.32
N ARG A 473 -1.19 -17.73 -8.50
CA ARG A 473 -0.77 -18.51 -7.32
C ARG A 473 -1.86 -18.56 -6.24
N VAL A 474 -2.56 -17.46 -5.99
CA VAL A 474 -3.74 -17.45 -5.11
C VAL A 474 -4.83 -18.41 -5.63
N ALA A 475 -5.07 -18.45 -6.95
CA ALA A 475 -5.98 -19.41 -7.57
C ALA A 475 -5.46 -20.87 -7.59
N GLU A 476 -4.14 -21.09 -7.57
CA GLU A 476 -3.52 -22.42 -7.42
C GLU A 476 -3.70 -22.96 -5.98
N TYR A 477 -3.59 -22.10 -4.95
CA TYR A 477 -3.86 -22.47 -3.56
C TYR A 477 -5.35 -22.56 -3.22
N ILE A 478 -6.15 -21.63 -3.74
CA ILE A 478 -7.58 -21.46 -3.46
C ILE A 478 -8.31 -21.21 -4.79
N PRO A 479 -8.76 -22.26 -5.49
CA PRO A 479 -9.46 -22.10 -6.76
C PRO A 479 -10.75 -21.29 -6.56
N PRO A 480 -11.06 -20.33 -7.45
CA PRO A 480 -12.27 -19.54 -7.33
C PRO A 480 -13.47 -20.47 -7.44
N ARG A 481 -14.46 -20.27 -6.56
CA ARG A 481 -15.68 -21.08 -6.51
C ARG A 481 -16.34 -21.01 -7.89
N PRO A 482 -16.53 -22.16 -8.58
CA PRO A 482 -17.11 -22.14 -9.92
C PRO A 482 -18.49 -21.50 -9.85
N LEU A 483 -18.72 -20.50 -10.70
CA LEU A 483 -20.03 -19.85 -10.81
C LEU A 483 -21.05 -20.91 -11.22
N PHE A 484 -21.82 -21.39 -10.25
CA PHE A 484 -22.98 -22.23 -10.53
C PHE A 484 -23.82 -21.52 -11.59
N PRO A 485 -24.15 -22.18 -12.73
CA PRO A 485 -25.07 -21.60 -13.70
C PRO A 485 -26.32 -21.18 -12.96
N LYS A 486 -26.62 -19.87 -12.94
CA LYS A 486 -27.83 -19.36 -12.30
C LYS A 486 -29.00 -20.12 -12.90
N ARG A 487 -29.62 -21.02 -12.13
CA ARG A 487 -30.82 -21.74 -12.54
C ARG A 487 -31.90 -20.68 -12.74
N THR A 488 -32.05 -20.27 -13.98
CA THR A 488 -32.94 -19.19 -14.39
C THR A 488 -34.36 -19.49 -13.98
N ASP A 489 -35.11 -18.45 -13.66
CA ASP A 489 -36.52 -18.50 -13.24
C ASP A 489 -37.40 -19.37 -14.14
N GLY A 490 -36.99 -19.67 -15.39
CA GLY A 490 -37.66 -20.59 -16.31
C GLY A 490 -38.19 -21.87 -15.66
N ALA A 491 -37.44 -22.49 -14.72
CA ALA A 491 -37.91 -23.67 -14.00
C ALA A 491 -39.07 -23.38 -13.02
N GLN A 492 -39.04 -22.24 -12.31
CA GLN A 492 -40.13 -21.82 -11.42
C GLN A 492 -41.32 -21.31 -12.22
N ARG A 493 -41.09 -20.44 -13.21
CA ARG A 493 -42.09 -19.93 -14.16
C ARG A 493 -42.78 -21.04 -14.95
N ALA A 494 -42.10 -22.15 -15.27
CA ALA A 494 -42.74 -23.32 -15.89
C ALA A 494 -43.73 -24.05 -14.95
N VAL A 495 -43.46 -24.05 -13.64
CA VAL A 495 -44.35 -24.60 -12.60
C VAL A 495 -45.49 -23.62 -12.30
N GLU A 496 -45.23 -22.32 -12.28
CA GLU A 496 -46.26 -21.28 -12.17
C GLU A 496 -47.20 -21.29 -13.37
N ASP A 497 -46.67 -21.36 -14.60
CA ASP A 497 -47.47 -21.56 -15.82
C ASP A 497 -48.34 -22.82 -15.71
N PHE A 498 -47.79 -23.94 -15.22
CA PHE A 498 -48.57 -25.16 -15.01
C PHE A 498 -49.67 -24.98 -13.95
N HIS A 499 -49.39 -24.34 -12.82
CA HIS A 499 -50.40 -24.00 -11.81
C HIS A 499 -51.51 -23.12 -12.41
N ASN A 500 -51.15 -22.12 -13.22
CA ASN A 500 -52.09 -21.23 -13.89
C ASN A 500 -52.96 -21.97 -14.91
N GLN A 501 -52.40 -22.90 -15.70
CA GLN A 501 -53.18 -23.72 -16.64
C GLN A 501 -54.08 -24.73 -15.91
N VAL A 502 -53.65 -25.33 -14.80
CA VAL A 502 -54.50 -26.18 -13.95
C VAL A 502 -55.66 -25.38 -13.36
N GLY A 503 -55.42 -24.18 -12.84
CA GLY A 503 -56.48 -23.28 -12.35
C GLY A 503 -57.44 -22.83 -13.45
N SER A 504 -56.95 -22.57 -14.67
CA SER A 504 -57.79 -22.26 -15.84
C SER A 504 -58.71 -23.43 -16.21
N VAL A 505 -58.17 -24.64 -16.31
CA VAL A 505 -58.97 -25.85 -16.59
C VAL A 505 -59.95 -26.14 -15.44
N ALA A 506 -59.58 -25.91 -14.19
CA ALA A 506 -60.47 -26.07 -13.04
C ALA A 506 -61.66 -25.10 -13.08
N ASN A 507 -61.45 -23.82 -13.41
CA ASN A 507 -62.55 -22.87 -13.65
C ASN A 507 -63.47 -23.36 -14.77
N LEU A 508 -62.93 -23.74 -15.92
CA LEU A 508 -63.74 -24.18 -17.08
C LEU A 508 -64.57 -25.43 -16.77
N ILE A 509 -64.08 -26.34 -15.91
CA ILE A 509 -64.84 -27.50 -15.44
C ILE A 509 -65.92 -27.11 -14.40
N LEU A 510 -65.64 -26.12 -13.53
CA LEU A 510 -66.61 -25.60 -12.57
C LEU A 510 -67.74 -24.81 -13.25
N ASP A 511 -67.43 -24.03 -14.28
CA ASP A 511 -68.43 -23.28 -15.05
C ASP A 511 -69.29 -24.23 -15.91
N GLU A 512 -68.70 -25.26 -16.53
CA GLU A 512 -69.45 -26.35 -17.18
C GLU A 512 -70.41 -27.04 -16.19
N PHE A 513 -69.96 -27.29 -14.96
CA PHE A 513 -70.78 -27.89 -13.91
C PHE A 513 -71.89 -26.94 -13.42
N ARG A 514 -71.63 -25.62 -13.39
CA ARG A 514 -72.64 -24.60 -13.09
C ARG A 514 -73.69 -24.48 -14.20
N ASP A 515 -73.32 -24.56 -15.47
CA ASP A 515 -74.27 -24.53 -16.58
C ASP A 515 -75.13 -25.81 -16.63
N GLN A 516 -74.55 -26.98 -16.35
CA GLN A 516 -75.27 -28.26 -16.39
C GLN A 516 -76.12 -28.56 -15.12
N PHE A 517 -75.73 -28.04 -13.95
CA PHE A 517 -76.33 -28.40 -12.65
C PHE A 517 -76.66 -27.20 -11.74
N GLY A 518 -76.33 -25.97 -12.11
CA GLY A 518 -76.49 -24.79 -11.25
C GLY A 518 -77.94 -24.45 -10.90
N ASP A 519 -78.91 -24.74 -11.77
CA ASP A 519 -80.34 -24.60 -11.45
C ASP A 519 -80.88 -25.76 -10.60
N LEU A 520 -80.27 -26.96 -10.71
CA LEU A 520 -80.56 -28.11 -9.83
C LEU A 520 -79.95 -27.95 -8.43
N LEU A 521 -79.05 -26.98 -8.23
CA LEU A 521 -78.38 -26.67 -6.96
C LEU A 521 -78.99 -25.46 -6.22
N LYS A 522 -80.05 -24.84 -6.77
CA LYS A 522 -80.78 -23.70 -6.16
C LYS A 522 -82.04 -24.11 -5.39
N VAL A 523 -82.32 -25.40 -5.29
CA VAL A 523 -83.47 -25.95 -4.56
C VAL A 523 -82.92 -26.60 -3.28
N ASP A 524 -83.05 -25.90 -2.16
CA ASP A 524 -82.34 -26.15 -0.87
C ASP A 524 -82.72 -27.45 -0.11
N ASP A 525 -83.48 -28.37 -0.71
CA ASP A 525 -84.29 -29.36 0.03
C ASP A 525 -84.12 -30.84 -0.41
N GLU A 526 -82.95 -31.21 -0.96
CA GLU A 526 -82.54 -32.63 -1.06
C GLU A 526 -81.14 -32.90 -0.46
N PRO A 527 -80.99 -33.86 0.47
CA PRO A 527 -79.68 -34.28 0.98
C PRO A 527 -78.91 -35.04 -0.12
N GLN A 528 -77.72 -34.57 -0.47
CA GLN A 528 -76.93 -35.13 -1.58
C GLN A 528 -76.44 -36.54 -1.27
N THR A 529 -77.14 -37.56 -1.77
CA THR A 529 -76.70 -38.95 -1.71
C THR A 529 -75.44 -39.17 -2.55
N VAL A 530 -74.60 -40.11 -2.14
CA VAL A 530 -73.35 -40.45 -2.86
C VAL A 530 -73.66 -40.88 -4.30
N GLU A 531 -74.73 -41.66 -4.50
CA GLU A 531 -75.22 -42.10 -5.82
C GLU A 531 -75.63 -40.92 -6.71
N ALA A 532 -76.25 -39.87 -6.16
CA ALA A 532 -76.58 -38.66 -6.90
C ALA A 532 -75.32 -37.89 -7.32
N MET A 533 -74.30 -37.81 -6.45
CA MET A 533 -73.00 -37.22 -6.81
C MET A 533 -72.27 -38.03 -7.88
N GLU A 534 -72.26 -39.36 -7.79
CA GLU A 534 -71.64 -40.21 -8.82
C GLU A 534 -72.39 -40.13 -10.15
N SER A 535 -73.73 -40.07 -10.15
CA SER A 535 -74.54 -39.87 -11.35
C SER A 535 -74.26 -38.52 -12.02
N ARG A 536 -74.22 -37.42 -11.25
CA ARG A 536 -73.83 -36.08 -11.74
C ARG A 536 -72.40 -36.11 -12.32
N ARG A 537 -71.45 -36.76 -11.64
CA ARG A 537 -70.06 -36.92 -12.10
C ARG A 537 -69.96 -37.73 -13.39
N GLN A 538 -70.69 -38.85 -13.52
CA GLN A 538 -70.71 -39.68 -14.73
C GLN A 538 -71.28 -38.89 -15.92
N LYS A 539 -72.37 -38.13 -15.71
CA LYS A 539 -72.95 -37.27 -16.74
C LYS A 539 -71.99 -36.18 -17.19
N LEU A 540 -71.36 -35.45 -16.26
CA LEU A 540 -70.35 -34.43 -16.57
C LEU A 540 -69.17 -35.03 -17.37
N ILE A 541 -68.66 -36.20 -16.97
CA ILE A 541 -67.57 -36.89 -17.68
C ILE A 541 -68.00 -37.32 -19.09
N TYR A 542 -69.23 -37.80 -19.26
CA TYR A 542 -69.77 -38.14 -20.58
C TYR A 542 -69.87 -36.90 -21.48
N GLU A 543 -70.35 -35.77 -20.95
CA GLU A 543 -70.53 -34.53 -21.70
C GLU A 543 -69.20 -33.86 -22.05
N LEU A 544 -68.22 -33.84 -21.13
CA LEU A 544 -66.85 -33.36 -21.39
C LEU A 544 -66.11 -34.18 -22.46
N ASN A 545 -66.35 -35.49 -22.54
CA ASN A 545 -65.77 -36.36 -23.57
C ASN A 545 -66.48 -36.24 -24.92
N SER A 546 -67.82 -36.16 -24.94
CA SER A 546 -68.60 -36.09 -26.20
C SER A 546 -68.59 -34.71 -26.85
N SER A 547 -68.47 -33.63 -26.06
CA SER A 547 -68.30 -32.25 -26.56
C SER A 547 -66.88 -31.93 -27.05
N GLY A 548 -65.91 -32.81 -26.82
CA GLY A 548 -64.49 -32.58 -27.12
C GLY A 548 -63.76 -31.64 -26.16
N LYS A 549 -64.44 -31.03 -25.17
CA LYS A 549 -63.84 -30.13 -24.16
C LYS A 549 -62.68 -30.80 -23.40
N TYR A 550 -62.81 -32.08 -23.08
CA TYR A 550 -61.74 -32.89 -22.47
C TYR A 550 -60.45 -32.95 -23.31
N PHE A 551 -60.55 -32.97 -24.64
CA PHE A 551 -59.38 -32.95 -25.53
C PHE A 551 -58.70 -31.57 -25.53
N ALA A 552 -59.47 -30.49 -25.49
CA ALA A 552 -58.93 -29.13 -25.40
C ALA A 552 -58.12 -28.92 -24.11
N PHE A 553 -58.66 -29.32 -22.95
CA PHE A 553 -57.95 -29.26 -21.66
C PHE A 553 -56.63 -30.05 -21.68
N LYS A 554 -56.63 -31.22 -22.32
CA LYS A 554 -55.43 -32.07 -22.45
C LYS A 554 -54.33 -31.41 -23.29
N GLU A 555 -54.70 -30.78 -24.40
CA GLU A 555 -53.76 -30.07 -25.28
C GLU A 555 -53.26 -28.76 -24.63
N GLN A 556 -54.09 -28.08 -23.84
CA GLN A 556 -53.72 -26.90 -23.04
C GLN A 556 -52.63 -27.23 -22.00
N LEU A 557 -52.82 -28.28 -21.19
CA LEU A 557 -51.86 -28.68 -20.16
C LEU A 557 -50.54 -29.22 -20.74
N LYS A 558 -50.58 -29.87 -21.91
CA LYS A 558 -49.43 -30.44 -22.61
C LYS A 558 -48.29 -29.44 -22.83
N TYR A 559 -48.58 -28.20 -23.20
CA TYR A 559 -47.54 -27.17 -23.41
C TYR A 559 -46.81 -26.80 -22.12
N ALA A 560 -47.53 -26.66 -21.01
CA ALA A 560 -46.93 -26.40 -19.70
C ALA A 560 -46.10 -27.60 -19.20
N VAL A 561 -46.57 -28.83 -19.40
CA VAL A 561 -45.82 -30.05 -19.09
C VAL A 561 -44.52 -30.14 -19.91
N VAL A 562 -44.56 -29.86 -21.21
CA VAL A 562 -43.34 -29.82 -22.05
C VAL A 562 -42.38 -28.73 -21.59
N LYS A 563 -42.87 -27.58 -21.10
CA LYS A 563 -42.03 -26.54 -20.49
C LYS A 563 -41.36 -27.04 -19.21
N ILE A 564 -42.08 -27.73 -18.31
CA ILE A 564 -41.49 -28.36 -17.11
C ILE A 564 -40.40 -29.38 -17.49
N VAL A 565 -40.63 -30.25 -18.48
CA VAL A 565 -39.64 -31.26 -18.92
C VAL A 565 -38.34 -30.59 -19.45
N ARG A 566 -38.47 -29.45 -20.12
CA ARG A 566 -37.30 -28.69 -20.63
C ARG A 566 -36.61 -27.88 -19.54
N GLU A 567 -37.35 -27.09 -18.76
CA GLU A 567 -36.79 -26.11 -17.83
C GLU A 567 -36.38 -26.72 -16.47
N LYS A 568 -37.20 -27.63 -15.91
CA LYS A 568 -36.91 -28.27 -14.61
C LYS A 568 -36.01 -29.50 -14.78
N TYR A 569 -36.31 -30.34 -15.76
CA TYR A 569 -35.64 -31.63 -15.96
C TYR A 569 -34.47 -31.60 -16.94
N LEU A 570 -34.30 -30.50 -17.70
CA LEU A 570 -33.24 -30.31 -18.70
C LEU A 570 -33.19 -31.42 -19.78
N LYS A 571 -34.30 -32.13 -20.00
CA LYS A 571 -34.41 -33.20 -21.00
C LYS A 571 -34.86 -32.62 -22.34
N THR A 572 -33.90 -32.36 -23.21
CA THR A 572 -34.11 -31.83 -24.57
C THR A 572 -33.87 -32.86 -25.67
N SER A 573 -33.16 -33.96 -25.38
CA SER A 573 -32.95 -35.10 -26.27
C SER A 573 -34.03 -36.19 -26.10
N ALA A 574 -34.10 -37.13 -27.04
CA ALA A 574 -34.82 -38.38 -26.85
C ALA A 574 -34.08 -39.29 -25.83
N PHE A 575 -34.81 -40.24 -25.26
CA PHE A 575 -34.24 -41.32 -24.44
C PHE A 575 -33.87 -42.50 -25.36
N GLU A 576 -32.68 -43.08 -25.16
CA GLU A 576 -32.21 -44.22 -25.96
C GLU A 576 -32.71 -45.56 -25.38
N ASP A 577 -32.82 -45.66 -24.05
CA ASP A 577 -33.40 -46.82 -23.37
C ASP A 577 -34.88 -46.63 -22.98
N ARG A 578 -35.62 -47.75 -23.00
CA ARG A 578 -37.04 -47.85 -22.69
C ARG A 578 -37.32 -48.00 -21.19
N GLN A 579 -36.42 -48.56 -20.39
CA GLN A 579 -36.58 -48.55 -18.92
C GLN A 579 -36.35 -47.14 -18.37
N GLU A 580 -35.30 -46.44 -18.80
CA GLU A 580 -35.08 -45.03 -18.44
C GLU A 580 -36.30 -44.15 -18.77
N LEU A 581 -36.84 -44.26 -19.99
CA LEU A 581 -38.05 -43.53 -20.39
C LEU A 581 -39.24 -43.86 -19.48
N GLN A 582 -39.46 -45.13 -19.15
CA GLN A 582 -40.59 -45.54 -18.31
C GLN A 582 -40.42 -45.10 -16.85
N THR A 583 -39.20 -45.11 -16.32
CA THR A 583 -38.87 -44.54 -15.00
C THR A 583 -39.08 -43.04 -14.97
N PHE A 584 -38.57 -42.30 -15.96
CA PHE A 584 -38.77 -40.85 -16.09
C PHE A 584 -40.26 -40.48 -16.20
N LEU A 585 -41.05 -41.25 -16.95
CA LEU A 585 -42.50 -41.02 -17.05
C LEU A 585 -43.23 -41.25 -15.72
N SER A 586 -42.80 -42.21 -14.90
CA SER A 586 -43.38 -42.40 -13.55
C SER A 586 -43.00 -41.26 -12.58
N GLU A 587 -41.74 -40.81 -12.59
CA GLU A 587 -41.29 -39.67 -11.78
C GLU A 587 -42.01 -38.37 -12.16
N LEU A 588 -42.11 -38.09 -13.47
CA LEU A 588 -42.83 -36.94 -14.00
C LEU A 588 -44.33 -37.01 -13.67
N TYR A 589 -44.95 -38.19 -13.73
CA TYR A 589 -46.36 -38.37 -13.38
C TYR A 589 -46.65 -38.05 -11.91
N VAL A 590 -45.83 -38.57 -10.98
CA VAL A 590 -45.94 -38.25 -9.55
C VAL A 590 -45.76 -36.75 -9.34
N TYR A 591 -44.69 -36.15 -9.88
CA TYR A 591 -44.42 -34.73 -9.71
C TYR A 591 -45.55 -33.82 -10.26
N LEU A 592 -46.11 -34.16 -11.43
CA LEU A 592 -47.22 -33.40 -12.00
C LEU A 592 -48.51 -33.53 -11.18
N ILE A 593 -48.76 -34.68 -10.56
CA ILE A 593 -49.87 -34.87 -9.62
C ILE A 593 -49.67 -34.03 -8.35
N ASP A 594 -48.47 -34.05 -7.76
CA ASP A 594 -48.17 -33.23 -6.58
C ASP A 594 -48.35 -31.73 -6.87
N GLN A 595 -47.83 -31.24 -8.01
CA GLN A 595 -48.02 -29.85 -8.43
C GLN A 595 -49.48 -29.53 -8.80
N MET A 596 -50.23 -30.48 -9.35
CA MET A 596 -51.66 -30.33 -9.60
C MET A 596 -52.44 -30.21 -8.27
N HIS A 597 -52.10 -31.00 -7.25
CA HIS A 597 -52.70 -30.88 -5.92
C HIS A 597 -52.33 -29.56 -5.24
N VAL A 598 -51.11 -29.07 -5.38
CA VAL A 598 -50.71 -27.72 -4.91
C VAL A 598 -51.46 -26.62 -5.65
N ALA A 599 -51.62 -26.72 -6.98
CA ALA A 599 -52.37 -25.76 -7.79
C ALA A 599 -53.85 -25.73 -7.44
N LEU A 600 -54.49 -26.90 -7.35
CA LEU A 600 -55.90 -27.03 -6.96
C LEU A 600 -56.12 -26.61 -5.51
N GLY A 601 -55.18 -26.91 -4.60
CA GLY A 601 -55.21 -26.43 -3.22
C GLY A 601 -55.22 -24.91 -3.15
N LYS A 602 -54.27 -24.24 -3.83
CA LYS A 602 -54.24 -22.77 -3.94
C LYS A 602 -55.49 -22.17 -4.59
N PHE A 603 -56.08 -22.87 -5.56
CA PHE A 603 -57.25 -22.39 -6.31
C PHE A 603 -58.57 -22.57 -5.56
N LEU A 604 -58.70 -23.63 -4.75
CA LEU A 604 -59.90 -23.95 -3.98
C LEU A 604 -59.87 -23.39 -2.55
N ALA A 605 -58.72 -22.92 -2.06
CA ALA A 605 -58.57 -22.31 -0.74
C ALA A 605 -59.15 -20.88 -0.68
N LEU A 606 -60.45 -20.79 -0.44
CA LEU A 606 -61.08 -19.63 0.19
C LEU A 606 -60.86 -19.70 1.72
N GLU A 607 -59.64 -19.37 2.17
CA GLU A 607 -59.26 -18.74 3.46
C GLU A 607 -57.74 -18.85 3.70
N ASP A 608 -57.20 -17.99 4.55
CA ASP A 608 -55.75 -17.78 4.69
C ASP A 608 -54.99 -18.99 5.27
N GLN A 609 -54.04 -19.51 4.48
CA GLN A 609 -52.78 -19.94 5.07
C GLN A 609 -51.88 -18.72 5.19
N ALA A 610 -51.78 -18.19 6.41
CA ALA A 610 -50.88 -17.07 6.71
C ALA A 610 -49.46 -17.39 6.17
N PRO A 611 -48.84 -16.47 5.42
CA PRO A 611 -47.54 -16.74 4.81
C PRO A 611 -46.51 -17.02 5.90
N ILE A 612 -45.69 -18.06 5.68
CA ILE A 612 -44.62 -18.47 6.61
C ILE A 612 -43.86 -17.21 7.04
N PRO A 613 -43.83 -16.87 8.36
CA PRO A 613 -43.18 -15.65 8.82
C PRO A 613 -41.74 -15.60 8.32
N LYS A 614 -41.34 -14.45 7.75
CA LYS A 614 -39.92 -14.19 7.50
C LYS A 614 -39.20 -14.32 8.85
N PRO A 615 -38.04 -14.99 8.93
CA PRO A 615 -37.29 -15.05 10.19
C PRO A 615 -37.00 -13.62 10.67
N LEU A 616 -37.49 -13.27 11.86
CA LEU A 616 -37.55 -11.87 12.31
C LEU A 616 -36.16 -11.28 12.60
N THR A 617 -35.17 -12.12 12.89
CA THR A 617 -33.78 -11.72 13.08
C THR A 617 -33.11 -11.38 11.75
N ASP A 618 -32.49 -10.21 11.64
CA ASP A 618 -31.62 -9.86 10.51
C ASP A 618 -30.23 -10.52 10.62
N SER A 619 -29.47 -10.53 9.51
CA SER A 619 -28.06 -10.92 9.50
C SER A 619 -27.18 -10.09 10.44
N ALA A 620 -27.41 -8.77 10.54
CA ALA A 620 -26.73 -7.93 11.52
C ALA A 620 -27.08 -8.35 12.94
N GLN A 621 -28.36 -8.65 13.21
CA GLN A 621 -28.81 -9.10 14.54
C GLN A 621 -28.16 -10.42 14.96
N LEU A 622 -28.00 -11.37 14.02
CA LEU A 622 -27.23 -12.60 14.29
C LEU A 622 -25.75 -12.31 14.60
N LYS A 623 -25.12 -11.32 13.97
CA LYS A 623 -23.74 -10.90 14.30
C LYS A 623 -23.66 -10.33 15.72
N HIS A 624 -24.65 -9.54 16.14
CA HIS A 624 -24.72 -9.05 17.52
C HIS A 624 -24.94 -10.20 18.52
N PHE A 625 -25.82 -11.16 18.24
CA PHE A 625 -26.05 -12.31 19.11
C PHE A 625 -24.83 -13.23 19.23
N ALA A 626 -24.06 -13.39 18.16
CA ALA A 626 -22.80 -14.13 18.18
C ALA A 626 -21.76 -13.44 19.07
N ARG A 627 -21.56 -12.12 18.94
CA ARG A 627 -20.67 -11.32 19.81
C ARG A 627 -21.13 -11.30 21.27
N GLU A 628 -22.43 -11.23 21.53
CA GLU A 628 -22.99 -11.30 22.89
C GLU A 628 -22.70 -12.67 23.53
N ALA A 629 -22.84 -13.76 22.75
CA ALA A 629 -22.47 -15.10 23.19
C ALA A 629 -20.94 -15.26 23.40
N GLU A 630 -20.09 -14.62 22.59
CA GLU A 630 -18.63 -14.55 22.82
C GLU A 630 -18.28 -13.87 24.16
N VAL A 631 -18.83 -12.68 24.41
CA VAL A 631 -18.60 -11.90 25.66
C VAL A 631 -19.19 -12.58 26.90
N ASN A 632 -20.16 -13.47 26.70
CA ASN A 632 -20.71 -14.35 27.75
C ASN A 632 -19.97 -15.69 27.88
N GLY A 633 -19.02 -16.03 27.00
CA GLY A 633 -18.27 -17.29 27.01
C GLY A 633 -19.04 -18.50 26.44
N ASN A 634 -20.23 -18.29 25.89
CA ASN A 634 -21.15 -19.31 25.38
C ASN A 634 -20.80 -19.71 23.94
N TYR A 635 -19.58 -20.23 23.73
CA TYR A 635 -19.01 -20.51 22.40
C TYR A 635 -19.87 -21.45 21.53
N GLU A 636 -20.60 -22.41 22.12
CA GLU A 636 -21.52 -23.27 21.37
C GLU A 636 -22.69 -22.49 20.74
N LEU A 637 -23.19 -21.48 21.45
CA LEU A 637 -24.29 -20.64 20.97
C LEU A 637 -23.80 -19.64 19.91
N ALA A 638 -22.63 -19.01 20.13
CA ALA A 638 -21.97 -18.19 19.11
C ALA A 638 -21.71 -18.99 17.81
N THR A 639 -21.25 -20.24 17.93
CA THR A 639 -21.05 -21.14 16.79
C THR A 639 -22.34 -21.34 15.98
N LYS A 640 -23.49 -21.56 16.66
CA LYS A 640 -24.80 -21.72 16.00
C LYS A 640 -25.19 -20.44 15.24
N TYR A 641 -25.09 -19.26 15.84
CA TYR A 641 -25.45 -18.00 15.19
C TYR A 641 -24.58 -17.69 13.96
N TYR A 642 -23.28 -17.97 14.00
CA TYR A 642 -22.42 -17.85 12.81
C TYR A 642 -22.80 -18.85 11.71
N GLN A 643 -23.06 -20.11 12.06
CA GLN A 643 -23.49 -21.14 11.11
C GLN A 643 -24.86 -20.82 10.48
N GLU A 644 -25.83 -20.29 11.25
CA GLU A 644 -27.10 -19.79 10.72
C GLU A 644 -26.91 -18.63 9.74
N ARG A 645 -26.03 -17.69 10.06
CA ARG A 645 -25.73 -16.54 9.19
C ARG A 645 -25.11 -16.98 7.86
N ILE A 646 -24.20 -17.96 7.90
CA ILE A 646 -23.64 -18.62 6.69
C ILE A 646 -24.73 -19.41 5.94
N ALA A 647 -25.63 -20.11 6.63
CA ALA A 647 -26.71 -20.88 6.00
C ALA A 647 -27.74 -19.98 5.28
N ARG A 648 -28.02 -18.79 5.81
CA ARG A 648 -28.92 -17.79 5.20
C ARG A 648 -28.34 -17.17 3.92
N ASN A 649 -27.04 -16.86 3.90
CA ASN A 649 -26.35 -16.42 2.69
C ASN A 649 -24.94 -17.03 2.62
N ARG A 650 -24.80 -18.13 1.86
CA ARG A 650 -23.54 -18.86 1.69
C ARG A 650 -22.53 -18.13 0.78
N ASN A 651 -22.99 -17.17 -0.02
CA ASN A 651 -22.18 -16.48 -1.04
C ASN A 651 -21.70 -15.10 -0.57
N ASP A 652 -21.72 -14.81 0.74
CA ASP A 652 -21.20 -13.58 1.33
C ASP A 652 -19.81 -13.82 1.95
N PRO A 653 -18.73 -13.19 1.45
CA PRO A 653 -17.40 -13.34 2.05
C PRO A 653 -17.35 -12.93 3.53
N SER A 654 -18.13 -11.92 3.93
CA SER A 654 -18.12 -11.38 5.30
C SER A 654 -18.65 -12.36 6.34
N HIS A 655 -19.56 -13.25 5.94
CA HIS A 655 -20.13 -14.28 6.82
C HIS A 655 -19.08 -15.35 7.17
N TRP A 656 -18.29 -15.75 6.18
CA TRP A 656 -17.16 -16.67 6.36
C TRP A 656 -15.99 -16.00 7.10
N PHE A 657 -15.72 -14.73 6.81
CA PHE A 657 -14.71 -13.94 7.50
C PHE A 657 -14.99 -13.84 9.01
N ASP A 658 -16.20 -13.39 9.39
CA ASP A 658 -16.58 -13.23 10.80
C ASP A 658 -16.51 -14.57 11.57
N TYR A 659 -16.94 -15.68 10.95
CA TYR A 659 -16.83 -17.00 11.58
C TYR A 659 -15.37 -17.48 11.69
N GLY A 660 -14.53 -17.19 10.70
CA GLY A 660 -13.09 -17.47 10.74
C GLY A 660 -12.37 -16.72 11.87
N THR A 661 -12.70 -15.44 12.07
CA THR A 661 -12.23 -14.64 13.22
C THR A 661 -12.65 -15.24 14.57
N PHE A 662 -13.88 -15.72 14.67
CA PHE A 662 -14.35 -16.42 15.87
C PHE A 662 -13.62 -17.77 16.10
N CYS A 663 -13.34 -18.53 15.04
CA CYS A 663 -12.51 -19.74 15.13
C CYS A 663 -11.07 -19.44 15.57
N LEU A 664 -10.46 -18.33 15.12
CA LEU A 664 -9.16 -17.87 15.65
C LEU A 664 -9.22 -17.57 17.15
N TYR A 665 -10.29 -16.95 17.64
CA TYR A 665 -10.45 -16.64 19.07
C TYR A 665 -10.52 -17.89 19.96
N ILE A 666 -11.16 -18.96 19.46
CA ILE A 666 -11.22 -20.27 20.13
C ILE A 666 -9.89 -21.06 19.98
N ASN A 667 -8.94 -20.55 19.18
CA ASN A 667 -7.72 -21.23 18.75
C ASN A 667 -7.99 -22.50 17.90
N ASP A 668 -9.13 -22.56 17.20
CA ASP A 668 -9.43 -23.56 16.17
C ASP A 668 -8.89 -23.08 14.82
N ILE A 669 -7.57 -23.16 14.68
CA ILE A 669 -6.83 -22.73 13.48
C ILE A 669 -7.31 -23.52 12.24
N THR A 670 -7.71 -24.78 12.40
CA THR A 670 -8.22 -25.63 11.33
C THR A 670 -9.53 -25.13 10.74
N LYS A 671 -10.55 -24.83 11.55
CA LYS A 671 -11.80 -24.26 11.03
C LYS A 671 -11.61 -22.83 10.53
N ALA A 672 -10.73 -22.05 11.15
CA ALA A 672 -10.38 -20.72 10.66
C ALA A 672 -9.79 -20.79 9.23
N GLU A 673 -8.88 -21.73 8.96
CA GLU A 673 -8.33 -21.96 7.62
C GLU A 673 -9.42 -22.30 6.59
N GLU A 674 -10.36 -23.19 6.91
CA GLU A 674 -11.47 -23.55 6.03
C GLU A 674 -12.40 -22.36 5.75
N CYS A 675 -12.69 -21.55 6.76
CA CYS A 675 -13.53 -20.36 6.63
C CYS A 675 -12.88 -19.29 5.74
N PHE A 676 -11.60 -18.99 5.93
CA PHE A 676 -10.88 -18.03 5.08
C PHE A 676 -10.67 -18.56 3.66
N LYS A 677 -10.53 -19.89 3.45
CA LYS A 677 -10.56 -20.49 2.11
C LYS A 677 -11.89 -20.27 1.40
N GLU A 678 -13.03 -20.55 2.05
CA GLU A 678 -14.35 -20.30 1.45
C GLU A 678 -14.59 -18.80 1.21
N CYS A 679 -14.10 -17.92 2.09
CA CYS A 679 -14.11 -16.47 1.91
C CYS A 679 -13.37 -16.04 0.62
N ILE A 680 -12.11 -16.45 0.46
CA ILE A 680 -11.26 -16.13 -0.71
C ILE A 680 -11.77 -16.83 -1.99
N ALA A 681 -12.36 -18.03 -1.87
CA ALA A 681 -12.96 -18.73 -3.00
C ALA A 681 -14.22 -18.01 -3.53
N ILE A 682 -14.94 -17.25 -2.70
CA ILE A 682 -16.06 -16.41 -3.13
C ILE A 682 -15.54 -15.07 -3.70
N ASP A 683 -14.60 -14.41 -3.03
CA ASP A 683 -13.95 -13.18 -3.51
C ASP A 683 -12.43 -13.21 -3.31
N GLN A 684 -11.70 -13.46 -4.40
CA GLN A 684 -10.23 -13.47 -4.42
C GLN A 684 -9.59 -12.10 -4.18
N LYS A 685 -10.38 -11.00 -4.15
CA LYS A 685 -9.93 -9.64 -3.82
C LYS A 685 -10.33 -9.21 -2.42
N HIS A 686 -10.87 -10.10 -1.59
CA HIS A 686 -11.30 -9.74 -0.24
C HIS A 686 -10.09 -9.51 0.69
N LEU A 687 -9.65 -8.24 0.78
CA LEU A 687 -8.42 -7.81 1.46
C LEU A 687 -8.24 -8.41 2.86
N GLN A 688 -9.26 -8.31 3.71
CA GLN A 688 -9.18 -8.79 5.10
C GLN A 688 -9.06 -10.33 5.18
N GLY A 689 -9.69 -11.05 4.24
CA GLY A 689 -9.57 -12.51 4.12
C GLY A 689 -8.18 -12.94 3.65
N LEU A 690 -7.59 -12.25 2.67
CA LEU A 690 -6.20 -12.48 2.24
C LEU A 690 -5.22 -12.28 3.41
N LEU A 691 -5.39 -11.20 4.18
CA LEU A 691 -4.57 -10.92 5.36
C LEU A 691 -4.70 -11.99 6.45
N LEU A 692 -5.93 -12.41 6.82
CA LEU A 692 -6.10 -13.45 7.85
C LEU A 692 -5.71 -14.85 7.38
N TYR A 693 -5.84 -15.16 6.09
CA TYR A 693 -5.29 -16.41 5.55
C TYR A 693 -3.76 -16.39 5.56
N GLY A 694 -3.12 -15.26 5.27
CA GLY A 694 -1.68 -15.05 5.47
C GLY A 694 -1.26 -15.27 6.93
N VAL A 695 -2.02 -14.74 7.89
CA VAL A 695 -1.81 -14.98 9.34
C VAL A 695 -1.94 -16.46 9.67
N VAL A 696 -3.00 -17.15 9.23
CA VAL A 696 -3.20 -18.59 9.45
C VAL A 696 -2.07 -19.41 8.84
N CYS A 697 -1.61 -19.10 7.62
CA CYS A 697 -0.46 -19.75 7.01
C CYS A 697 0.83 -19.51 7.83
N THR A 698 1.05 -18.31 8.36
CA THR A 698 2.18 -18.00 9.25
C THR A 698 2.11 -18.81 10.56
N LEU A 699 0.93 -18.91 11.18
CA LEU A 699 0.69 -19.74 12.38
C LEU A 699 0.82 -21.25 12.10
N SER A 700 0.83 -21.64 10.83
CA SER A 700 1.02 -23.01 10.35
C SER A 700 2.41 -23.25 9.76
N GLU A 701 3.37 -22.34 9.98
CA GLU A 701 4.75 -22.36 9.44
C GLU A 701 4.85 -22.40 7.89
N ARG A 702 3.75 -22.12 7.17
CA ARG A 702 3.68 -22.13 5.69
C ARG A 702 4.10 -20.78 5.10
N ASN A 703 5.37 -20.43 5.30
CA ASN A 703 5.90 -19.09 5.00
C ASN A 703 5.79 -18.70 3.51
N GLU A 704 6.03 -19.62 2.56
CA GLU A 704 5.92 -19.32 1.11
C GLU A 704 4.49 -18.96 0.68
N ALA A 705 3.50 -19.65 1.26
CA ALA A 705 2.09 -19.32 1.05
C ALA A 705 1.77 -17.98 1.71
N ALA A 706 2.14 -17.79 2.98
CA ALA A 706 1.90 -16.56 3.72
C ALA A 706 2.44 -15.32 2.98
N GLU A 707 3.68 -15.36 2.47
CA GLU A 707 4.25 -14.29 1.64
C GLU A 707 3.37 -13.99 0.42
N THR A 708 2.98 -15.03 -0.33
CA THR A 708 2.12 -14.89 -1.52
C THR A 708 0.79 -14.20 -1.20
N PHE A 709 0.18 -14.48 -0.04
CA PHE A 709 -1.08 -13.87 0.39
C PHE A 709 -0.92 -12.43 0.90
N PHE A 710 0.17 -12.11 1.61
CA PHE A 710 0.47 -10.73 2.01
C PHE A 710 0.89 -9.84 0.84
N GLU A 711 1.67 -10.34 -0.13
CA GLU A 711 1.95 -9.64 -1.39
C GLU A 711 0.69 -9.44 -2.25
N ALA A 712 -0.20 -10.45 -2.30
CA ALA A 712 -1.49 -10.30 -2.98
C ALA A 712 -2.33 -9.19 -2.33
N ALA A 713 -2.35 -9.09 -1.00
CA ALA A 713 -3.05 -8.04 -0.28
C ALA A 713 -2.52 -6.62 -0.64
N THR A 714 -1.20 -6.41 -0.68
CA THR A 714 -0.60 -5.12 -1.09
C THR A 714 -0.76 -4.83 -2.59
N CYS A 715 -1.04 -5.85 -3.43
CA CYS A 715 -1.40 -5.65 -4.83
C CYS A 715 -2.90 -5.37 -5.05
N VAL A 716 -3.78 -5.80 -4.13
CA VAL A 716 -5.22 -5.54 -4.16
C VAL A 716 -5.52 -4.10 -3.73
N ASP A 717 -4.92 -3.62 -2.64
CA ASP A 717 -4.94 -2.20 -2.27
C ASP A 717 -3.52 -1.69 -1.96
N PRO A 718 -2.83 -1.12 -2.96
CA PRO A 718 -1.50 -0.53 -2.78
C PRO A 718 -1.44 0.65 -1.81
N LYS A 719 -2.58 1.25 -1.43
CA LYS A 719 -2.66 2.37 -0.46
C LYS A 719 -2.97 1.91 0.96
N SER A 720 -3.20 0.61 1.18
CA SER A 720 -3.52 0.07 2.50
C SER A 720 -2.30 0.07 3.42
N ILE A 721 -2.25 1.03 4.35
CA ILE A 721 -1.25 1.07 5.45
C ILE A 721 -1.25 -0.27 6.21
N LEU A 722 -2.44 -0.83 6.45
CA LEU A 722 -2.64 -2.12 7.11
C LEU A 722 -1.97 -3.26 6.36
N ALA A 723 -2.17 -3.37 5.03
CA ALA A 723 -1.58 -4.47 4.26
C ALA A 723 -0.05 -4.44 4.26
N TRP A 724 0.54 -3.24 4.12
CA TRP A 724 1.99 -3.07 4.20
C TRP A 724 2.53 -3.34 5.61
N THR A 725 1.86 -2.90 6.67
CA THR A 725 2.30 -3.17 8.05
C THR A 725 2.19 -4.65 8.39
N MET A 726 1.15 -5.35 7.91
CA MET A 726 1.00 -6.80 8.07
C MET A 726 2.08 -7.59 7.30
N LEU A 727 2.44 -7.17 6.09
CA LEU A 727 3.57 -7.75 5.34
C LEU A 727 4.90 -7.55 6.09
N GLY A 728 5.10 -6.38 6.72
CA GLY A 728 6.27 -6.10 7.55
C GLY A 728 6.33 -6.99 8.81
N LEU A 729 5.22 -7.11 9.53
CA LEU A 729 5.09 -8.00 10.71
C LEU A 729 5.27 -9.49 10.37
N PHE A 730 4.94 -9.89 9.13
CA PHE A 730 5.25 -11.21 8.60
C PHE A 730 6.74 -11.38 8.28
N TYR A 731 7.37 -10.43 7.59
CA TYR A 731 8.81 -10.53 7.30
C TYR A 731 9.67 -10.50 8.55
N ASP A 732 9.29 -9.71 9.56
CA ASP A 732 9.87 -9.71 10.91
C ASP A 732 9.75 -11.10 11.57
N ALA A 733 8.58 -11.75 11.48
CA ALA A 733 8.37 -13.12 11.97
C ALA A 733 9.28 -14.19 11.30
N VAL A 734 9.70 -13.94 10.06
CA VAL A 734 10.60 -14.82 9.27
C VAL A 734 12.07 -14.40 9.40
N ASN A 735 12.38 -13.32 10.14
CA ASN A 735 13.71 -12.68 10.25
C ASN A 735 14.24 -12.11 8.92
N ASN A 736 13.35 -11.72 8.00
CA ASN A 736 13.71 -10.99 6.78
C ASN A 736 13.72 -9.47 7.06
N GLU A 737 14.76 -8.99 7.75
CA GLU A 737 14.91 -7.57 8.15
C GLU A 737 14.70 -6.60 6.97
N ILE A 738 15.24 -6.93 5.79
CA ILE A 738 15.23 -6.07 4.60
C ILE A 738 13.80 -5.98 4.00
N GLY A 739 13.05 -7.09 4.01
CA GLY A 739 11.64 -7.11 3.63
C GLY A 739 10.75 -6.37 4.63
N ALA A 740 11.03 -6.48 5.92
CA ALA A 740 10.32 -5.77 6.97
C ALA A 740 10.54 -4.25 6.87
N GLU A 741 11.79 -3.80 6.73
CA GLU A 741 12.13 -2.39 6.52
C GLU A 741 11.44 -1.81 5.29
N MET A 742 11.45 -2.51 4.16
CA MET A 742 10.74 -2.11 2.93
C MET A 742 9.25 -1.87 3.18
N ALA A 743 8.58 -2.84 3.80
CA ALA A 743 7.14 -2.79 4.02
C ALA A 743 6.75 -1.71 5.05
N TYR A 744 7.54 -1.53 6.11
CA TYR A 744 7.34 -0.45 7.09
C TYR A 744 7.66 0.93 6.52
N LEU A 745 8.62 1.07 5.58
CA LEU A 745 8.89 2.34 4.91
C LEU A 745 7.72 2.78 4.01
N GLU A 746 7.17 1.87 3.20
CA GLU A 746 5.99 2.19 2.37
C GLU A 746 4.74 2.45 3.23
N ALA A 747 4.51 1.67 4.29
CA ALA A 747 3.43 1.95 5.25
C ALA A 747 3.56 3.35 5.88
N ASN A 748 4.77 3.76 6.29
CA ASN A 748 5.01 5.10 6.83
C ASN A 748 4.88 6.20 5.77
N LYS A 749 5.32 5.97 4.52
CA LYS A 749 5.14 6.90 3.40
C LYS A 749 3.65 7.15 3.13
N LEU A 750 2.83 6.10 3.16
CA LEU A 750 1.38 6.18 3.03
C LEU A 750 0.72 6.91 4.23
N ASN A 751 1.16 6.63 5.46
CA ASN A 751 0.65 7.29 6.67
C ASN A 751 0.95 8.80 6.69
N GLN A 752 2.16 9.20 6.26
CA GLN A 752 2.52 10.61 6.09
C GLN A 752 1.71 11.27 4.97
N ALA A 753 1.52 10.61 3.83
CA ALA A 753 0.67 11.12 2.76
C ALA A 753 -0.80 11.30 3.19
N ALA A 754 -1.33 10.38 4.00
CA ALA A 754 -2.66 10.49 4.60
C ALA A 754 -2.77 11.68 5.57
N ALA A 755 -1.77 11.88 6.44
CA ALA A 755 -1.73 13.02 7.37
C ALA A 755 -1.65 14.38 6.64
N VAL A 756 -0.88 14.46 5.55
CA VAL A 756 -0.83 15.65 4.68
C VAL A 756 -2.16 15.89 3.98
N ALA A 757 -2.84 14.84 3.51
CA ALA A 757 -4.16 14.95 2.89
C ALA A 757 -5.23 15.42 3.90
N GLU A 758 -5.23 14.88 5.13
CA GLU A 758 -6.14 15.33 6.19
C GLU A 758 -5.89 16.79 6.60
N ALA A 759 -4.62 17.17 6.81
CA ALA A 759 -4.25 18.55 7.12
C ALA A 759 -4.63 19.53 6.00
N LYS A 760 -4.62 19.10 4.74
CA LYS A 760 -5.16 19.90 3.64
C LYS A 760 -6.70 20.00 3.71
N ALA A 761 -7.41 18.88 3.88
CA ALA A 761 -8.86 18.86 3.94
C ALA A 761 -9.41 19.73 5.08
N LEU A 762 -8.75 19.75 6.25
CA LEU A 762 -9.09 20.63 7.36
C LEU A 762 -8.92 22.13 7.03
N ARG A 763 -7.86 22.50 6.30
CA ARG A 763 -7.69 23.89 5.82
C ARG A 763 -8.75 24.27 4.79
N ASP A 764 -9.10 23.37 3.88
CA ASP A 764 -10.14 23.61 2.86
C ASP A 764 -11.54 23.76 3.52
N ASP A 765 -11.81 23.00 4.59
CA ASP A 765 -13.04 23.08 5.41
C ASP A 765 -13.09 24.37 6.27
N ASP A 766 -12.00 24.77 6.91
CA ASP A 766 -11.96 26.05 7.64
C ASP A 766 -12.02 27.27 6.70
N MET A 767 -11.39 27.20 5.52
CA MET A 767 -11.51 28.25 4.50
C MET A 767 -12.94 28.39 3.95
N THR A 768 -13.68 27.29 3.78
CA THR A 768 -15.08 27.33 3.34
C THR A 768 -16.01 27.81 4.46
N LYS A 769 -15.77 27.40 5.72
CA LYS A 769 -16.45 27.99 6.89
C LYS A 769 -16.21 29.49 7.04
N GLU A 770 -14.99 29.97 6.80
CA GLU A 770 -14.70 31.40 6.83
C GLU A 770 -15.42 32.18 5.72
N ARG A 771 -15.47 31.67 4.48
CA ARG A 771 -16.27 32.29 3.40
C ARG A 771 -17.76 32.36 3.77
N LEU A 772 -18.32 31.26 4.27
CA LEU A 772 -19.71 31.20 4.73
C LEU A 772 -19.97 32.17 5.89
N ALA A 773 -19.05 32.30 6.85
CA ALA A 773 -19.15 33.23 7.98
C ALA A 773 -19.00 34.70 7.57
N ARG A 774 -18.30 35.00 6.46
CA ARG A 774 -18.19 36.34 5.87
C ARG A 774 -19.43 36.75 5.06
N GLY A 775 -20.32 35.81 4.74
CA GLY A 775 -21.57 36.08 4.02
C GLY A 775 -21.39 36.31 2.51
N GLU A 776 -20.29 35.84 1.94
CA GLU A 776 -19.99 35.94 0.52
C GLU A 776 -20.77 34.86 -0.24
N HIS A 777 -21.90 35.24 -0.86
CA HIS A 777 -22.62 34.37 -1.79
C HIS A 777 -21.83 34.22 -3.10
N GLU A 778 -21.32 33.02 -3.37
CA GLU A 778 -20.80 32.66 -4.69
C GLU A 778 -21.96 32.71 -5.72
N SER A 779 -21.77 33.53 -6.75
CA SER A 779 -22.58 33.48 -7.97
C SER A 779 -21.96 32.43 -8.89
N GLU A 780 -22.73 31.40 -9.27
CA GLU A 780 -22.25 30.36 -10.19
C GLU A 780 -22.14 30.87 -11.64
N ASP A 781 -21.18 31.75 -11.93
CA ASP A 781 -20.73 31.97 -13.30
C ASP A 781 -19.80 30.82 -13.71
N LYS A 782 -20.41 29.77 -14.27
CA LYS A 782 -19.70 28.63 -14.86
C LYS A 782 -19.13 29.02 -16.22
N GLU A 783 -17.88 29.48 -16.25
CA GLU A 783 -17.10 29.56 -17.48
C GLU A 783 -16.90 28.15 -18.05
N VAL A 784 -17.62 27.84 -19.13
CA VAL A 784 -17.43 26.63 -19.93
C VAL A 784 -16.47 26.98 -21.05
N ASP A 785 -15.26 26.43 -20.98
CA ASP A 785 -14.24 26.60 -22.03
C ASP A 785 -14.72 26.00 -23.36
N HIS A 786 -14.39 26.66 -24.47
CA HIS A 786 -15.09 26.50 -25.75
C HIS A 786 -14.13 26.35 -26.94
N ASP A 787 -13.45 25.21 -27.01
CA ASP A 787 -12.66 24.82 -28.20
C ASP A 787 -13.54 24.23 -29.33
N GLN A 788 -12.98 24.19 -30.54
CA GLN A 788 -13.74 24.08 -31.79
C GLN A 788 -13.77 22.66 -32.37
N GLY A 789 -14.97 22.09 -32.51
CA GLY A 789 -15.23 20.86 -33.25
C GLY A 789 -16.62 20.88 -33.87
N GLY A 790 -16.74 21.35 -35.11
CA GLY A 790 -18.04 21.62 -35.72
C GLY A 790 -18.69 20.44 -36.44
N LEU A 791 -20.02 20.37 -36.39
CA LEU A 791 -20.93 19.97 -37.49
C LEU A 791 -22.38 20.33 -37.12
N ALA A 792 -23.18 20.81 -38.08
CA ALA A 792 -24.61 21.13 -37.96
C ALA A 792 -25.49 19.91 -38.36
N PRO A 793 -26.85 19.89 -38.32
CA PRO A 793 -27.85 20.99 -38.16
C PRO A 793 -29.06 20.59 -37.23
N PRO A 794 -30.32 21.11 -37.36
CA PRO A 794 -30.81 22.49 -37.15
C PRO A 794 -32.09 22.66 -36.26
N SER A 795 -32.39 23.92 -35.90
CA SER A 795 -33.72 24.58 -35.77
C SER A 795 -34.90 24.04 -34.91
N VAL A 796 -35.24 24.79 -33.84
CA VAL A 796 -36.52 25.48 -33.45
C VAL A 796 -37.78 25.43 -34.38
N PRO A 797 -39.03 25.82 -33.96
CA PRO A 797 -39.50 26.48 -32.69
C PRO A 797 -40.89 26.06 -32.07
N ASP A 798 -41.25 26.71 -30.94
CA ASP A 798 -42.57 27.24 -30.46
C ASP A 798 -43.91 26.46 -30.49
N ILE A 799 -44.63 26.48 -29.34
CA ILE A 799 -46.03 26.99 -29.23
C ILE A 799 -46.21 27.84 -27.93
N LYS A 800 -47.09 28.85 -28.01
CA LYS A 800 -47.27 30.04 -27.13
C LYS A 800 -48.18 29.86 -25.88
N GLN A 801 -47.83 30.59 -24.81
CA GLN A 801 -48.59 31.67 -24.08
C GLN A 801 -50.14 31.79 -24.23
N PRO A 802 -50.90 32.27 -23.19
CA PRO A 802 -50.84 33.68 -22.72
C PRO A 802 -51.03 33.95 -21.19
N SER A 803 -51.27 35.21 -20.80
CA SER A 803 -51.02 35.89 -19.48
C SER A 803 -52.20 36.81 -19.02
N PRO A 804 -52.05 37.86 -18.15
CA PRO A 804 -51.68 37.99 -16.70
C PRO A 804 -52.92 38.52 -15.88
N PRO A 805 -52.98 39.64 -15.07
CA PRO A 805 -52.10 40.31 -14.06
C PRO A 805 -52.77 40.71 -12.68
N SER A 806 -51.99 41.29 -11.72
CA SER A 806 -52.38 42.27 -10.63
C SER A 806 -53.37 41.89 -9.50
N SER A 807 -53.43 42.53 -8.29
CA SER A 807 -52.49 43.34 -7.45
C SER A 807 -52.98 43.52 -5.97
N ASP A 808 -52.15 44.14 -5.11
CA ASP A 808 -52.44 44.93 -3.86
C ASP A 808 -53.09 44.36 -2.55
N LYS A 809 -52.25 44.26 -1.47
CA LYS A 809 -52.21 45.10 -0.22
C LYS A 809 -53.50 45.62 0.50
N PRO A 810 -53.47 45.90 1.84
CA PRO A 810 -52.93 45.13 2.99
C PRO A 810 -53.92 44.93 4.21
N PRO A 811 -53.80 45.47 5.48
CA PRO A 811 -53.80 44.59 6.69
C PRO A 811 -54.70 45.00 7.90
N THR A 812 -54.82 44.12 8.93
CA THR A 812 -55.06 44.34 10.41
C THR A 812 -55.68 43.05 11.05
N SER A 813 -55.95 42.93 12.37
CA SER A 813 -55.03 42.95 13.54
C SER A 813 -55.69 42.41 14.85
N ALA A 814 -54.93 41.64 15.65
CA ALA A 814 -54.94 41.57 17.14
C ALA A 814 -56.12 40.93 17.97
N ARG A 815 -55.71 40.10 18.97
CA ARG A 815 -56.24 39.96 20.37
C ARG A 815 -57.60 39.26 20.65
N SER A 816 -57.90 38.67 21.84
CA SER A 816 -57.08 38.30 23.04
C SER A 816 -57.81 37.52 24.17
N GLY A 817 -57.07 36.64 24.90
CA GLY A 817 -57.15 36.42 26.38
C GLY A 817 -58.31 35.59 26.96
N LYS A 818 -58.32 35.10 28.22
CA LYS A 818 -57.36 35.03 29.37
C LYS A 818 -57.69 33.75 30.22
N GLY A 819 -56.76 33.05 30.88
CA GLY A 819 -56.31 33.24 32.30
C GLY A 819 -56.86 32.11 33.22
N SER A 820 -56.33 31.77 34.42
CA SER A 820 -55.10 32.14 35.19
C SER A 820 -55.01 31.31 36.51
N VAL A 821 -53.87 31.37 37.27
CA VAL A 821 -53.61 30.84 38.66
C VAL A 821 -53.29 29.32 38.70
N SER A 822 -52.30 28.74 39.43
CA SER A 822 -51.17 29.11 40.36
C SER A 822 -50.24 27.88 40.58
N ASP A 823 -49.10 27.85 41.30
CA ASP A 823 -47.97 28.75 41.66
C ASP A 823 -46.93 27.92 42.50
N THR A 824 -45.76 28.49 42.84
CA THR A 824 -44.66 27.94 43.70
C THR A 824 -43.78 26.86 43.05
N ARG A 825 -42.47 26.69 43.35
CA ARG A 825 -41.55 27.28 44.37
C ARG A 825 -40.09 27.25 43.81
N ARG A 826 -39.35 28.38 43.67
CA ARG A 826 -38.24 28.91 44.54
C ARG A 826 -37.20 27.88 45.03
N MET A 827 -35.86 28.11 45.00
CA MET A 827 -35.03 29.31 45.32
C MET A 827 -33.74 29.40 44.46
N SER A 828 -33.28 30.54 43.91
CA SER A 828 -32.40 31.63 44.45
C SER A 828 -31.12 31.19 45.20
N ALA A 829 -29.86 31.57 44.88
CA ALA A 829 -29.21 32.81 44.35
C ALA A 829 -28.99 33.97 45.38
N SER A 830 -27.72 34.32 45.69
CA SER A 830 -27.23 35.46 46.55
C SER A 830 -25.70 35.26 46.84
N LYS A 831 -24.76 36.23 47.00
CA LYS A 831 -24.77 37.72 47.05
C LYS A 831 -23.38 38.34 46.70
N ARG A 832 -23.29 39.68 46.69
CA ARG A 832 -22.08 40.53 46.46
C ARG A 832 -21.29 40.90 47.74
N SER A 833 -20.03 41.31 47.55
CA SER A 833 -19.30 42.42 48.23
C SER A 833 -18.78 42.23 49.68
N GLY A 834 -17.55 42.72 49.99
CA GLY A 834 -17.25 43.14 51.39
C GLY A 834 -15.84 43.21 52.01
N SER A 835 -14.74 43.47 51.28
CA SER A 835 -13.49 44.11 51.80
C SER A 835 -12.85 43.82 53.21
N LYS A 836 -11.57 43.41 53.18
CA LYS A 836 -10.38 43.93 53.94
C LYS A 836 -10.03 43.55 55.41
N ILE A 837 -8.71 43.31 55.60
CA ILE A 837 -7.83 43.56 56.79
C ILE A 837 -8.04 42.56 57.97
N LYS A 838 -7.04 41.97 58.64
CA LYS A 838 -5.61 42.30 58.96
C LYS A 838 -4.63 41.22 58.41
N THR A 839 -3.32 41.38 58.18
CA THR A 839 -2.20 42.20 58.72
C THR A 839 -1.70 41.76 60.11
N GLU A 840 -0.41 41.80 60.46
CA GLU A 840 0.85 42.17 59.76
C GLU A 840 1.85 40.97 59.84
N SER A 841 3.01 40.87 59.18
CA SER A 841 3.94 41.83 58.54
C SER A 841 4.63 41.13 57.32
N SER A 842 5.76 41.50 56.67
CA SER A 842 6.82 42.49 56.96
C SER A 842 7.53 43.07 55.69
N THR A 843 8.84 42.86 55.55
CA THR A 843 9.86 43.34 54.58
C THR A 843 9.93 42.50 53.29
N SER A 844 10.25 43.03 52.09
CA SER A 844 10.57 44.41 51.67
C SER A 844 10.41 44.64 50.14
N ARG A 845 10.14 45.91 49.77
CA ARG A 845 9.98 46.53 48.42
C ARG A 845 11.30 46.68 47.61
N PRO A 846 11.33 47.29 46.39
CA PRO A 846 10.30 47.60 45.34
C PRO A 846 10.71 47.00 43.95
N GLY A 847 10.12 47.23 42.75
CA GLY A 847 9.01 48.06 42.18
C GLY A 847 9.43 48.58 40.77
N SER A 848 8.59 49.00 39.80
CA SER A 848 7.12 49.13 39.68
C SER A 848 6.68 49.28 38.18
N HIS A 849 5.36 49.17 37.89
CA HIS A 849 4.75 49.35 36.55
C HIS A 849 4.91 50.75 35.90
N TYR A 850 4.62 50.86 34.58
CA TYR A 850 3.70 51.87 34.01
C TYR A 850 3.08 51.43 32.66
N LYS A 851 2.07 52.16 32.16
CA LYS A 851 1.37 51.93 30.86
C LYS A 851 0.90 53.26 30.24
N MET A 852 0.96 53.37 28.90
CA MET A 852 0.56 54.50 28.02
C MET A 852 1.37 55.81 28.05
N GLY A 853 1.66 56.35 26.86
CA GLY A 853 2.28 57.67 26.62
C GLY A 853 2.60 57.86 25.12
N SER A 854 2.17 58.96 24.49
CA SER A 854 2.06 59.11 23.03
C SER A 854 3.25 59.79 22.32
N GLN A 855 3.48 59.38 21.05
CA GLN A 855 4.08 60.11 19.91
C GLN A 855 5.50 60.74 19.99
N ARG A 856 6.43 60.14 19.22
CA ARG A 856 7.32 60.76 18.18
C ARG A 856 8.20 59.64 17.56
N GLY A 857 8.57 59.64 16.27
CA GLY A 857 8.17 60.55 15.19
C GLY A 857 9.23 60.84 14.11
N THR A 858 9.90 59.83 13.53
CA THR A 858 10.81 59.94 12.36
C THR A 858 10.91 58.60 11.61
N PRO A 859 11.36 58.55 10.33
CA PRO A 859 11.00 57.46 9.40
C PRO A 859 11.98 56.29 9.30
N GLN A 860 11.52 55.23 8.60
CA GLN A 860 12.31 54.09 8.13
C GLN A 860 13.35 54.49 7.06
N PRO A 861 14.50 53.81 6.97
CA PRO A 861 15.04 53.37 5.69
C PRO A 861 14.28 52.12 5.21
N ALA A 862 13.99 52.02 3.91
CA ALA A 862 13.37 50.83 3.33
C ALA A 862 14.45 49.91 2.75
N GLU A 863 14.49 48.67 3.22
CA GLU A 863 15.13 47.55 2.52
C GLU A 863 14.11 46.41 2.47
N GLU A 864 13.70 46.04 1.26
CA GLU A 864 12.73 44.97 1.02
C GLU A 864 13.46 43.62 1.01
N THR A 865 13.79 43.11 2.20
CA THR A 865 14.02 41.68 2.37
C THR A 865 12.67 41.00 2.56
N GLU A 866 12.20 40.28 1.52
CA GLU A 866 11.17 39.27 1.70
C GLU A 866 11.72 38.19 2.65
N GLU A 867 11.32 38.23 3.92
CA GLU A 867 11.50 37.06 4.80
C GLU A 867 10.73 35.89 4.17
N PRO A 868 11.36 34.73 3.97
CA PRO A 868 10.66 33.58 3.38
C PRO A 868 9.47 33.21 4.27
N PRO A 869 8.28 32.92 3.69
CA PRO A 869 7.07 32.68 4.47
C PRO A 869 7.33 31.57 5.48
N ILE A 870 6.99 31.84 6.75
CA ILE A 870 7.26 30.96 7.90
C ILE A 870 6.69 29.57 7.59
N ARG A 871 7.58 28.63 7.25
CA ARG A 871 7.20 27.28 6.81
C ARG A 871 6.64 26.51 8.00
N GLU A 872 5.31 26.48 8.06
CA GLU A 872 4.51 25.69 9.01
C GLU A 872 5.09 24.27 9.21
N PRO A 873 4.95 23.69 10.41
CA PRO A 873 5.43 22.33 10.67
C PRO A 873 4.78 21.34 9.71
N THR A 874 5.58 20.40 9.20
CA THR A 874 5.10 19.31 8.34
C THR A 874 4.04 18.50 9.10
N PRO A 875 2.88 18.18 8.50
CA PRO A 875 1.84 17.37 9.16
C PRO A 875 2.40 16.03 9.65
N VAL A 876 2.37 15.83 10.98
CA VAL A 876 2.76 14.57 11.61
C VAL A 876 1.52 13.68 11.72
N PRO A 877 1.58 12.38 11.36
CA PRO A 877 0.48 11.46 11.56
C PRO A 877 0.04 11.39 13.03
N ARG A 878 -1.27 11.37 13.29
CA ARG A 878 -1.82 11.34 14.66
C ARG A 878 -1.55 10.02 15.40
N CYS A 879 -1.32 8.94 14.66
CA CYS A 879 -1.03 7.62 15.18
C CYS A 879 -0.02 6.90 14.27
N SER A 880 0.70 5.94 14.83
CA SER A 880 1.65 5.11 14.10
C SER A 880 0.95 4.10 13.20
N ILE A 881 1.71 3.52 12.26
CA ILE A 881 1.26 2.39 11.44
C ILE A 881 0.94 1.15 12.29
N TYR A 882 1.63 0.98 13.42
CA TYR A 882 1.44 -0.13 14.34
C TYR A 882 0.14 0.03 15.12
N MET A 883 -0.17 1.22 15.65
CA MET A 883 -1.40 1.47 16.41
C MET A 883 -2.66 1.22 15.58
N GLN A 884 -2.71 1.73 14.34
CA GLN A 884 -3.78 1.44 13.38
C GLN A 884 -3.95 -0.07 13.12
N THR A 885 -2.83 -0.79 13.09
CA THR A 885 -2.80 -2.24 12.85
C THR A 885 -3.18 -3.04 14.11
N ILE A 886 -2.81 -2.57 15.31
CA ILE A 886 -3.16 -3.16 16.61
C ILE A 886 -4.67 -3.13 16.85
N GLU A 887 -5.32 -2.00 16.55
CA GLU A 887 -6.78 -1.87 16.68
C GLU A 887 -7.50 -2.94 15.85
N TRP A 888 -7.17 -3.06 14.56
CA TRP A 888 -7.72 -4.10 13.70
C TRP A 888 -7.38 -5.52 14.19
N LEU A 889 -6.11 -5.79 14.56
CA LEU A 889 -5.66 -7.09 15.07
C LEU A 889 -6.40 -7.55 16.33
N ILE A 890 -6.82 -6.61 17.18
CA ILE A 890 -7.61 -6.86 18.39
C ILE A 890 -9.09 -7.13 18.08
N GLU A 891 -9.64 -6.54 17.02
CA GLU A 891 -10.95 -6.92 16.50
C GLU A 891 -10.93 -8.35 15.92
N VAL A 892 -9.95 -8.67 15.07
CA VAL A 892 -9.83 -9.99 14.40
C VAL A 892 -9.19 -11.09 15.24
N LYS A 893 -8.88 -10.81 16.52
CA LYS A 893 -8.40 -11.77 17.54
C LYS A 893 -7.07 -12.46 17.20
N ALA A 894 -6.23 -11.82 16.39
CA ALA A 894 -4.98 -12.37 15.86
C ALA A 894 -3.79 -12.22 16.84
N VAL A 895 -3.95 -12.74 18.06
CA VAL A 895 -3.07 -12.58 19.24
C VAL A 895 -1.56 -12.48 18.93
N PRO A 896 -0.92 -13.41 18.20
CA PRO A 896 0.54 -13.37 18.03
C PRO A 896 1.05 -12.24 17.11
N PHE A 897 0.21 -11.75 16.19
CA PHE A 897 0.53 -10.55 15.40
C PHE A 897 0.31 -9.29 16.23
N THR A 898 -0.72 -9.27 17.09
CA THR A 898 -0.97 -8.16 18.04
C THR A 898 0.23 -7.95 18.96
N GLU A 899 0.83 -9.02 19.48
CA GLU A 899 2.02 -8.93 20.35
C GLU A 899 3.25 -8.34 19.63
N ARG A 900 3.50 -8.73 18.37
CA ARG A 900 4.57 -8.12 17.57
C ARG A 900 4.30 -6.64 17.29
N ALA A 901 3.07 -6.28 16.92
CA ALA A 901 2.72 -4.90 16.63
C ALA A 901 2.83 -4.00 17.88
N LEU A 902 2.42 -4.48 19.05
CA LEU A 902 2.61 -3.79 20.34
C LEU A 902 4.10 -3.64 20.70
N ALA A 903 4.92 -4.65 20.43
CA ALA A 903 6.37 -4.55 20.64
C ALA A 903 7.02 -3.50 19.72
N HIS A 904 6.65 -3.45 18.44
CA HIS A 904 7.13 -2.43 17.50
C HIS A 904 6.62 -1.02 17.85
N GLU A 905 5.42 -0.89 18.43
CA GLU A 905 4.92 0.40 18.92
C GLU A 905 5.75 0.95 20.10
N LEU A 906 6.23 0.10 21.01
CA LEU A 906 7.15 0.51 22.09
C LEU A 906 8.56 0.86 21.60
N LEU A 907 8.95 0.40 20.41
CA LEU A 907 10.27 0.68 19.79
C LEU A 907 10.24 1.88 18.82
N SER A 908 9.04 2.33 18.43
CA SER A 908 8.84 3.44 17.50
C SER A 908 9.21 4.79 18.16
N PRO A 909 9.96 5.68 17.50
CA PRO A 909 10.32 6.99 18.09
C PRO A 909 9.13 7.97 18.20
N MET A 910 7.98 7.63 17.61
CA MET A 910 6.70 8.35 17.76
C MET A 910 5.66 7.52 18.52
N GLY A 911 5.94 6.23 18.77
CA GLY A 911 5.09 5.34 19.53
C GLY A 911 5.55 5.24 20.98
N GLY A 912 4.69 4.68 21.83
CA GLY A 912 5.03 4.51 23.23
C GLY A 912 3.83 4.13 24.10
N PRO A 913 4.03 4.05 25.43
CA PRO A 913 2.95 3.87 26.40
C PRO A 913 2.00 5.07 26.38
N THR A 914 1.01 5.01 25.50
CA THR A 914 -0.13 5.94 25.41
C THR A 914 -1.36 5.29 26.04
N SER A 915 -2.37 6.08 26.42
CA SER A 915 -3.64 5.52 26.94
C SER A 915 -4.23 4.48 25.98
N GLY A 916 -4.18 4.73 24.66
CA GLY A 916 -4.58 3.79 23.62
C GLY A 916 -3.75 2.49 23.58
N TYR A 917 -2.41 2.60 23.69
CA TYR A 917 -1.53 1.42 23.81
C TYR A 917 -1.95 0.55 25.00
N HIS A 918 -2.12 1.15 26.18
CA HIS A 918 -2.47 0.41 27.40
C HIS A 918 -3.88 -0.20 27.34
N ILE A 919 -4.87 0.51 26.78
CA ILE A 919 -6.23 -0.01 26.51
C ILE A 919 -6.16 -1.24 25.60
N ASN A 920 -5.37 -1.19 24.52
CA ASN A 920 -5.24 -2.28 23.57
C ASN A 920 -4.41 -3.46 24.13
N TYR A 921 -3.37 -3.19 24.92
CA TYR A 921 -2.65 -4.23 25.67
C TYR A 921 -3.56 -4.92 26.70
N ALA A 922 -4.42 -4.17 27.40
CA ALA A 922 -5.42 -4.75 28.31
C ALA A 922 -6.48 -5.59 27.58
N ARG A 923 -6.97 -5.14 26.41
CA ARG A 923 -7.86 -5.93 25.52
C ARG A 923 -7.21 -7.25 25.09
N LEU A 924 -5.91 -7.24 24.79
CA LEU A 924 -5.14 -8.44 24.47
C LEU A 924 -4.98 -9.37 25.69
N LYS A 925 -4.65 -8.82 26.86
CA LYS A 925 -4.53 -9.59 28.12
C LYS A 925 -5.86 -10.19 28.57
N LEU A 926 -6.98 -9.52 28.33
CA LEU A 926 -8.32 -10.07 28.49
C LEU A 926 -8.57 -11.26 27.56
N GLN A 927 -8.15 -11.21 26.29
CA GLN A 927 -8.25 -12.36 25.37
C GLN A 927 -7.41 -13.56 25.86
N LYS A 928 -6.24 -13.32 26.48
CA LYS A 928 -5.43 -14.35 27.15
C LYS A 928 -5.95 -14.78 28.52
N LYS A 929 -6.98 -14.12 29.08
CA LYS A 929 -7.52 -14.31 30.45
C LYS A 929 -6.50 -13.96 31.55
N GLU A 930 -5.53 -13.09 31.24
CA GLU A 930 -4.45 -12.63 32.12
C GLU A 930 -4.90 -11.38 32.93
N TYR A 931 -5.99 -11.52 33.69
CA TYR A 931 -6.76 -10.40 34.27
C TYR A 931 -5.93 -9.39 35.09
N LYS A 932 -4.91 -9.85 35.84
CA LYS A 932 -4.07 -8.96 36.68
C LYS A 932 -3.19 -8.02 35.86
N GLU A 933 -2.73 -8.46 34.69
CA GLU A 933 -1.91 -7.62 33.81
C GLU A 933 -2.80 -6.66 33.01
N ALA A 934 -4.03 -7.07 32.69
CA ALA A 934 -5.06 -6.16 32.18
C ALA A 934 -5.41 -5.06 33.20
N GLU A 935 -5.61 -5.39 34.48
CA GLU A 935 -5.88 -4.42 35.56
C GLU A 935 -4.74 -3.38 35.67
N ASN A 936 -3.50 -3.82 35.85
CA ASN A 936 -2.34 -2.93 35.94
C ASN A 936 -2.23 -1.98 34.73
N SER A 937 -2.48 -2.49 33.52
CA SER A 937 -2.40 -1.69 32.29
C SER A 937 -3.54 -0.68 32.20
N LEU A 938 -4.73 -1.01 32.69
CA LEU A 938 -5.86 -0.07 32.72
C LEU A 938 -5.65 1.03 33.77
N ASP A 939 -5.02 0.73 34.91
CA ASP A 939 -4.58 1.75 35.87
C ASP A 939 -3.55 2.71 35.26
N GLU A 940 -2.64 2.22 34.40
CA GLU A 940 -1.73 3.07 33.62
C GLU A 940 -2.50 3.89 32.57
N ALA A 941 -3.44 3.30 31.82
CA ALA A 941 -4.27 4.00 30.85
C ALA A 941 -5.08 5.16 31.46
N LEU A 942 -5.60 4.96 32.67
CA LEU A 942 -6.39 5.92 33.44
C LEU A 942 -5.56 7.02 34.11
N GLN A 943 -4.24 6.81 34.27
CA GLN A 943 -3.31 7.88 34.65
C GLN A 943 -3.05 8.85 33.50
N PHE A 944 -3.06 8.37 32.25
CA PHE A 944 -2.99 9.22 31.06
C PHE A 944 -4.31 9.94 30.76
N ASP A 945 -5.44 9.22 30.79
CA ASP A 945 -6.77 9.79 30.56
C ASP A 945 -7.81 9.20 31.52
N TYR A 946 -8.12 9.96 32.57
CA TYR A 946 -9.10 9.57 33.60
C TYR A 946 -10.56 9.68 33.16
N GLN A 947 -10.84 10.28 31.98
CA GLN A 947 -12.18 10.44 31.41
C GLN A 947 -12.51 9.38 30.35
N ASN A 948 -11.53 8.56 29.94
CA ASN A 948 -11.68 7.59 28.86
C ASN A 948 -12.77 6.53 29.17
N PRO A 949 -13.89 6.48 28.43
CA PRO A 949 -14.98 5.54 28.72
C PRO A 949 -14.58 4.08 28.46
N ASP A 950 -13.75 3.81 27.44
CA ASP A 950 -13.30 2.46 27.12
C ASP A 950 -12.40 1.88 28.21
N ALA A 951 -11.55 2.71 28.84
CA ALA A 951 -10.72 2.28 29.96
C ALA A 951 -11.57 1.91 31.20
N TRP A 952 -12.57 2.73 31.55
CA TRP A 952 -13.50 2.41 32.65
C TRP A 952 -14.40 1.20 32.33
N ALA A 953 -14.84 1.03 31.08
CA ALA A 953 -15.59 -0.13 30.61
C ALA A 953 -14.79 -1.43 30.78
N LEU A 954 -13.54 -1.44 30.31
CA LEU A 954 -12.65 -2.59 30.40
C LEU A 954 -12.25 -2.89 31.85
N MET A 955 -12.07 -1.86 32.69
CA MET A 955 -11.80 -2.06 34.13
C MET A 955 -13.02 -2.70 34.82
N GLY A 956 -14.23 -2.21 34.55
CA GLY A 956 -15.46 -2.82 35.04
C GLY A 956 -15.62 -4.27 34.59
N HIS A 957 -15.20 -4.60 33.37
CA HIS A 957 -15.19 -5.97 32.86
C HIS A 957 -14.12 -6.86 33.50
N VAL A 958 -12.89 -6.37 33.70
CA VAL A 958 -11.85 -7.09 34.46
C VAL A 958 -12.35 -7.41 35.86
N LYS A 959 -12.89 -6.41 36.58
CA LYS A 959 -13.45 -6.59 37.93
C LYS A 959 -14.60 -7.59 37.97
N TYR A 960 -15.50 -7.56 36.98
CA TYR A 960 -16.55 -8.57 36.83
C TYR A 960 -15.98 -9.99 36.68
N MET A 961 -14.99 -10.18 35.80
CA MET A 961 -14.36 -11.48 35.55
C MET A 961 -13.51 -11.97 36.74
N THR A 962 -13.07 -11.08 37.64
CA THR A 962 -12.45 -11.43 38.93
C THR A 962 -13.45 -11.58 40.09
N ASN A 963 -14.76 -11.48 39.83
CA ASN A 963 -15.84 -11.56 40.82
C ASN A 963 -15.80 -10.44 41.89
N ASP A 964 -15.33 -9.24 41.51
CA ASP A 964 -15.41 -8.01 42.31
C ASP A 964 -16.61 -7.18 41.83
N VAL A 965 -17.79 -7.54 42.34
CA VAL A 965 -19.09 -7.03 41.87
C VAL A 965 -19.28 -5.55 42.22
N GLU A 966 -18.84 -5.11 43.40
CA GLU A 966 -19.00 -3.72 43.83
C GLU A 966 -18.12 -2.77 43.01
N ALA A 967 -16.84 -3.07 42.82
CA ALA A 967 -15.96 -2.26 41.98
C ALA A 967 -16.37 -2.30 40.50
N SER A 968 -16.87 -3.45 40.02
CA SER A 968 -17.40 -3.59 38.66
C SER A 968 -18.60 -2.68 38.40
N ARG A 969 -19.58 -2.67 39.31
CA ARG A 969 -20.75 -1.77 39.28
C ARG A 969 -20.32 -0.31 39.17
N ASP A 970 -19.45 0.14 40.07
CA ASP A 970 -19.04 1.54 40.15
C ASP A 970 -18.25 1.98 38.89
N CYS A 971 -17.48 1.09 38.28
CA CYS A 971 -16.83 1.34 36.99
C CYS A 971 -17.85 1.46 35.83
N TYR A 972 -18.87 0.60 35.77
CA TYR A 972 -19.91 0.67 34.73
C TYR A 972 -20.82 1.89 34.90
N GLU A 973 -21.27 2.21 36.13
CA GLU A 973 -22.04 3.43 36.42
C GLU A 973 -21.25 4.69 36.02
N ARG A 974 -19.95 4.73 36.36
CA ARG A 974 -19.05 5.81 35.92
C ARG A 974 -18.92 5.87 34.40
N THR A 975 -18.81 4.74 33.72
CA THR A 975 -18.73 4.68 32.25
C THR A 975 -19.97 5.28 31.59
N ILE A 976 -21.16 4.95 32.09
CA ILE A 976 -22.45 5.48 31.59
C ILE A 976 -22.65 6.96 31.94
N SER A 977 -21.90 7.51 32.91
CA SER A 977 -21.97 8.93 33.28
C SER A 977 -21.20 9.89 32.34
N PHE A 978 -20.37 9.37 31.43
CA PHE A 978 -19.64 10.19 30.47
C PHE A 978 -20.51 10.63 29.28
N THR A 979 -20.06 11.69 28.58
CA THR A 979 -20.80 12.28 27.44
C THR A 979 -20.52 11.60 26.10
N SER A 980 -19.49 10.76 26.05
CA SER A 980 -19.09 9.94 24.91
C SER A 980 -19.31 8.47 25.24
N ASP A 981 -19.99 7.73 24.37
CA ASP A 981 -20.17 6.29 24.50
C ASP A 981 -18.83 5.53 24.48
N ALA A 982 -18.75 4.46 25.26
CA ALA A 982 -17.75 3.40 25.08
C ALA A 982 -18.11 2.48 23.90
N ALA A 983 -17.12 1.82 23.30
CA ALA A 983 -17.31 1.01 22.09
C ALA A 983 -18.36 -0.11 22.27
N GLU A 984 -18.33 -0.82 23.40
CA GLU A 984 -19.17 -2.01 23.66
C GLU A 984 -20.28 -1.74 24.71
N MET A 985 -20.92 -0.58 24.65
CA MET A 985 -22.00 -0.15 25.56
C MET A 985 -23.14 -1.18 25.76
N HIS A 986 -23.45 -2.00 24.77
CA HIS A 986 -24.49 -3.04 24.89
C HIS A 986 -24.14 -4.07 25.98
N SER A 987 -22.92 -4.61 25.93
CA SER A 987 -22.41 -5.56 26.93
C SER A 987 -22.31 -4.92 28.32
N ILE A 988 -21.98 -3.62 28.40
CA ILE A 988 -21.93 -2.85 29.66
C ILE A 988 -23.32 -2.78 30.31
N TYR A 989 -24.36 -2.42 29.54
CA TYR A 989 -25.73 -2.39 30.06
C TYR A 989 -26.20 -3.76 30.54
N LEU A 990 -25.94 -4.83 29.78
CA LEU A 990 -26.30 -6.20 30.20
C LEU A 990 -25.60 -6.59 31.51
N ARG A 991 -24.29 -6.35 31.63
CA ARG A 991 -23.52 -6.69 32.84
C ARG A 991 -23.97 -5.86 34.04
N LEU A 992 -24.10 -4.54 33.93
CA LEU A 992 -24.59 -3.70 35.03
C LEU A 992 -26.03 -4.05 35.45
N ALA A 993 -26.91 -4.32 34.49
CA ALA A 993 -28.28 -4.74 34.80
C ALA A 993 -28.34 -6.12 35.49
N SER A 994 -27.45 -7.04 35.13
CA SER A 994 -27.30 -8.33 35.84
C SER A 994 -26.81 -8.14 37.28
N ILE A 995 -25.91 -7.19 37.54
CA ILE A 995 -25.49 -6.82 38.91
C ILE A 995 -26.68 -6.24 39.68
N TYR A 996 -27.48 -5.35 39.09
CA TYR A 996 -28.68 -4.82 39.76
C TYR A 996 -29.75 -5.89 40.04
N LEU A 997 -29.84 -6.98 39.27
CA LEU A 997 -30.67 -8.13 39.65
C LEU A 997 -30.11 -8.88 40.87
N GLN A 998 -28.79 -9.11 40.90
CA GLN A 998 -28.11 -9.77 42.04
C GLN A 998 -28.17 -8.92 43.32
N GLU A 999 -28.20 -7.60 43.22
CA GLU A 999 -28.37 -6.66 44.33
C GLU A 999 -29.85 -6.40 44.72
N GLU A 1000 -30.82 -7.15 44.16
CA GLU A 1000 -32.27 -6.97 44.34
C GLU A 1000 -32.82 -5.58 43.93
N LYS A 1001 -32.04 -4.78 43.19
CA LYS A 1001 -32.40 -3.42 42.71
C LYS A 1001 -33.23 -3.50 41.42
N PHE A 1002 -34.32 -4.28 41.45
CA PHE A 1002 -35.12 -4.65 40.27
C PHE A 1002 -35.59 -3.46 39.42
N SER A 1003 -35.93 -2.31 40.03
CA SER A 1003 -36.31 -1.08 39.32
C SER A 1003 -35.15 -0.47 38.52
N ASN A 1004 -33.92 -0.52 39.02
CA ASN A 1004 -32.74 -0.09 38.28
C ASN A 1004 -32.40 -1.12 37.19
N ALA A 1005 -32.47 -2.41 37.50
CA ALA A 1005 -32.26 -3.49 36.53
C ALA A 1005 -33.19 -3.36 35.31
N LYS A 1006 -34.51 -3.19 35.53
CA LYS A 1006 -35.51 -2.94 34.48
C LYS A 1006 -35.10 -1.77 33.57
N ASN A 1007 -34.72 -0.64 34.17
CA ASN A 1007 -34.31 0.55 33.40
C ASN A 1007 -33.04 0.33 32.58
N THR A 1008 -32.01 -0.32 33.14
CA THR A 1008 -30.75 -0.59 32.43
C THR A 1008 -30.91 -1.65 31.34
N PHE A 1009 -31.68 -2.72 31.57
CA PHE A 1009 -32.02 -3.67 30.50
C PHE A 1009 -32.83 -3.02 29.37
N LEU A 1010 -33.74 -2.09 29.68
CA LEU A 1010 -34.44 -1.30 28.65
C LEU A 1010 -33.51 -0.33 27.88
N MET A 1011 -32.34 0.04 28.43
CA MET A 1011 -31.30 0.75 27.66
C MET A 1011 -30.56 -0.20 26.69
N ALA A 1012 -30.26 -1.44 27.12
CA ALA A 1012 -29.73 -2.48 26.23
C ALA A 1012 -30.71 -2.78 25.08
N CYS A 1013 -31.98 -3.04 25.39
CA CYS A 1013 -33.03 -3.31 24.40
C CYS A 1013 -33.17 -2.21 23.34
N LYS A 1014 -33.00 -0.92 23.74
CA LYS A 1014 -33.03 0.22 22.81
C LYS A 1014 -31.84 0.30 21.86
N ARG A 1015 -30.70 -0.32 22.19
CA ARG A 1015 -29.46 -0.31 21.39
C ARG A 1015 -29.32 -1.57 20.53
N SER A 1016 -29.62 -2.74 21.10
CA SER A 1016 -29.66 -4.02 20.41
C SER A 1016 -30.57 -5.00 21.16
N PRO A 1017 -31.82 -5.25 20.70
CA PRO A 1017 -32.71 -6.21 21.34
C PRO A 1017 -32.16 -7.64 21.24
N SER A 1018 -31.84 -8.26 22.37
CA SER A 1018 -31.41 -9.67 22.49
C SER A 1018 -32.32 -10.46 23.45
N CYS A 1019 -32.25 -11.79 23.36
CA CYS A 1019 -32.94 -12.68 24.31
C CYS A 1019 -32.57 -12.35 25.75
N VAL A 1020 -31.27 -12.20 26.05
CA VAL A 1020 -30.77 -11.86 27.40
C VAL A 1020 -31.26 -10.49 27.84
N SER A 1021 -31.31 -9.50 26.94
CA SER A 1021 -31.80 -8.16 27.27
C SER A 1021 -33.28 -8.17 27.67
N TRP A 1022 -34.13 -8.89 26.93
CA TRP A 1022 -35.56 -8.97 27.17
C TRP A 1022 -35.91 -9.90 28.33
N LEU A 1023 -35.21 -11.03 28.48
CA LEU A 1023 -35.27 -11.89 29.66
C LEU A 1023 -34.94 -11.09 30.93
N GLY A 1024 -33.90 -10.25 30.89
CA GLY A 1024 -33.55 -9.34 31.99
C GLY A 1024 -34.66 -8.34 32.35
N VAL A 1025 -35.36 -7.76 31.36
CA VAL A 1025 -36.58 -6.95 31.61
C VAL A 1025 -37.69 -7.80 32.22
N GLY A 1026 -37.93 -8.99 31.67
CA GLY A 1026 -38.97 -9.92 32.10
C GLY A 1026 -38.82 -10.35 33.56
N ILE A 1027 -37.61 -10.75 33.96
CA ILE A 1027 -37.23 -11.09 35.33
C ILE A 1027 -37.43 -9.89 36.25
N ALA A 1028 -36.94 -8.70 35.86
CA ALA A 1028 -37.09 -7.50 36.67
C ALA A 1028 -38.56 -7.13 36.91
N CYS A 1029 -39.41 -7.19 35.86
CA CYS A 1029 -40.85 -6.93 35.98
C CYS A 1029 -41.55 -7.99 36.84
N TYR A 1030 -41.22 -9.27 36.67
CA TYR A 1030 -41.76 -10.36 37.49
C TYR A 1030 -41.45 -10.18 38.99
N ARG A 1031 -40.20 -9.80 39.32
CA ARG A 1031 -39.76 -9.51 40.70
C ARG A 1031 -40.39 -8.23 41.28
N LEU A 1032 -40.76 -7.27 40.43
CA LEU A 1032 -41.54 -6.07 40.80
C LEU A 1032 -43.06 -6.35 40.94
N GLY A 1033 -43.56 -7.50 40.47
CA GLY A 1033 -44.98 -7.83 40.42
C GLY A 1033 -45.73 -7.28 39.19
N GLU A 1034 -45.00 -6.70 38.24
CA GLU A 1034 -45.50 -6.16 36.96
C GLU A 1034 -45.69 -7.33 35.96
N LEU A 1035 -46.69 -8.18 36.22
CA LEU A 1035 -46.85 -9.45 35.49
C LEU A 1035 -47.16 -9.30 33.99
N ALA A 1036 -47.82 -8.21 33.58
CA ALA A 1036 -48.15 -7.96 32.17
C ALA A 1036 -46.90 -7.52 31.39
N GLU A 1037 -46.16 -6.54 31.90
CA GLU A 1037 -44.89 -6.09 31.32
C GLU A 1037 -43.81 -7.19 31.35
N SER A 1038 -43.90 -8.11 32.32
CA SER A 1038 -43.08 -9.32 32.37
C SER A 1038 -43.42 -10.29 31.23
N GLU A 1039 -44.71 -10.53 30.97
CA GLU A 1039 -45.16 -11.37 29.86
C GLU A 1039 -44.76 -10.81 28.50
N ASP A 1040 -45.02 -9.53 28.26
CA ASP A 1040 -44.64 -8.85 27.02
C ASP A 1040 -43.14 -9.02 26.75
N ALA A 1041 -42.29 -8.72 27.74
CA ALA A 1041 -40.84 -8.85 27.63
C ALA A 1041 -40.37 -10.31 27.43
N LEU A 1042 -40.95 -11.28 28.14
CA LEU A 1042 -40.61 -12.69 27.98
C LEU A 1042 -41.09 -13.23 26.61
N SER A 1043 -42.18 -12.70 26.05
CA SER A 1043 -42.64 -13.06 24.72
C SER A 1043 -41.67 -12.59 23.62
N GLU A 1044 -41.16 -11.35 23.73
CA GLU A 1044 -40.10 -10.83 22.85
C GLU A 1044 -38.80 -11.62 22.99
N ALA A 1045 -38.41 -12.02 24.21
CA ALA A 1045 -37.26 -12.91 24.42
C ALA A 1045 -37.44 -14.27 23.69
N ASN A 1046 -38.63 -14.88 23.80
CA ASN A 1046 -38.97 -16.15 23.15
C ASN A 1046 -39.01 -16.04 21.61
N ILE A 1047 -39.44 -14.88 21.07
CA ILE A 1047 -39.40 -14.59 19.63
C ILE A 1047 -37.96 -14.53 19.11
N LEU A 1048 -37.01 -14.03 19.91
CA LEU A 1048 -35.59 -13.95 19.53
C LEU A 1048 -34.83 -15.27 19.73
N ASN A 1049 -35.12 -16.03 20.79
CA ASN A 1049 -34.56 -17.37 21.02
C ASN A 1049 -35.56 -18.29 21.75
N ASN A 1050 -36.31 -19.08 20.99
CA ASN A 1050 -37.25 -20.07 21.55
C ASN A 1050 -36.59 -21.32 22.16
N THR A 1051 -35.24 -21.43 22.13
CA THR A 1051 -34.49 -22.53 22.74
C THR A 1051 -33.95 -22.21 24.13
N ASP A 1052 -34.20 -21.00 24.63
CA ASP A 1052 -33.78 -20.54 25.96
C ASP A 1052 -34.66 -21.16 27.08
N PRO A 1053 -34.11 -22.03 27.95
CA PRO A 1053 -34.90 -22.69 28.99
C PRO A 1053 -35.33 -21.74 30.12
N GLU A 1054 -34.60 -20.65 30.37
CA GLU A 1054 -34.93 -19.68 31.43
C GLU A 1054 -36.16 -18.85 31.03
N VAL A 1055 -36.25 -18.45 29.76
CA VAL A 1055 -37.45 -17.78 29.21
C VAL A 1055 -38.69 -18.63 29.42
N TRP A 1056 -38.64 -19.92 29.10
CA TRP A 1056 -39.77 -20.85 29.33
C TRP A 1056 -40.06 -21.08 30.83
N GLY A 1057 -39.03 -21.06 31.68
CA GLY A 1057 -39.19 -21.13 33.14
C GLY A 1057 -39.92 -19.91 33.73
N TYR A 1058 -39.51 -18.70 33.34
CA TYR A 1058 -40.18 -17.47 33.78
C TYR A 1058 -41.57 -17.29 33.16
N LEU A 1059 -41.79 -17.71 31.90
CA LEU A 1059 -43.14 -17.78 31.32
C LEU A 1059 -44.05 -18.73 32.11
N SER A 1060 -43.54 -19.88 32.57
CA SER A 1060 -44.29 -20.78 33.45
C SER A 1060 -44.70 -20.07 34.76
N LEU A 1061 -43.77 -19.37 35.43
CA LEU A 1061 -44.09 -18.60 36.65
C LEU A 1061 -45.16 -17.52 36.43
N VAL A 1062 -45.12 -16.81 35.29
CA VAL A 1062 -46.15 -15.81 34.94
C VAL A 1062 -47.49 -16.48 34.66
N CYS A 1063 -47.53 -17.59 33.91
CA CYS A 1063 -48.75 -18.36 33.66
C CYS A 1063 -49.36 -18.94 34.95
N LEU A 1064 -48.55 -19.44 35.88
CA LEU A 1064 -48.98 -19.92 37.20
C LEU A 1064 -49.62 -18.78 38.00
N LYS A 1065 -48.95 -17.62 38.13
CA LYS A 1065 -49.48 -16.46 38.88
C LYS A 1065 -50.69 -15.80 38.21
N THR A 1066 -50.87 -15.94 36.90
CA THR A 1066 -52.04 -15.43 36.15
C THR A 1066 -53.18 -16.45 36.01
N GLY A 1067 -53.03 -17.67 36.54
CA GLY A 1067 -54.09 -18.69 36.55
C GLY A 1067 -54.23 -19.54 35.27
N ARG A 1068 -53.29 -19.43 34.32
CA ARG A 1068 -53.39 -20.06 32.99
C ARG A 1068 -52.80 -21.47 32.99
N GLN A 1069 -53.62 -22.40 33.45
CA GLN A 1069 -53.22 -23.79 33.75
C GLN A 1069 -52.55 -24.53 32.57
N LEU A 1070 -53.15 -24.48 31.38
CA LEU A 1070 -52.64 -25.18 30.19
C LEU A 1070 -51.34 -24.58 29.64
N GLU A 1071 -51.17 -23.26 29.74
CA GLU A 1071 -49.98 -22.55 29.28
C GLU A 1071 -48.81 -22.76 30.26
N ALA A 1072 -49.10 -22.79 31.57
CA ALA A 1072 -48.11 -23.12 32.60
C ALA A 1072 -47.54 -24.54 32.43
N GLU A 1073 -48.40 -25.56 32.26
CA GLU A 1073 -47.94 -26.95 32.05
C GLU A 1073 -47.07 -27.05 30.79
N GLN A 1074 -47.49 -26.41 29.69
CA GLN A 1074 -46.73 -26.40 28.44
C GLN A 1074 -45.38 -25.70 28.61
N ALA A 1075 -45.35 -24.48 29.16
CA ALA A 1075 -44.11 -23.72 29.36
C ALA A 1075 -43.12 -24.49 30.26
N TYR A 1076 -43.58 -25.07 31.38
CA TYR A 1076 -42.75 -25.90 32.24
C TYR A 1076 -42.18 -27.13 31.50
N LYS A 1077 -43.01 -27.80 30.71
CA LYS A 1077 -42.61 -28.97 29.89
C LYS A 1077 -41.59 -28.61 28.81
N TYR A 1078 -41.67 -27.41 28.23
CA TYR A 1078 -40.65 -26.90 27.30
C TYR A 1078 -39.35 -26.52 28.03
N ALA A 1079 -39.41 -25.86 29.19
CA ALA A 1079 -38.23 -25.56 30.01
C ALA A 1079 -37.46 -26.82 30.42
N LEU A 1080 -38.16 -27.88 30.87
CA LEU A 1080 -37.55 -29.17 31.18
C LEU A 1080 -36.98 -29.86 29.93
N LYS A 1081 -37.69 -29.83 28.80
CA LYS A 1081 -37.23 -30.42 27.52
C LYS A 1081 -35.97 -29.73 26.97
N LEU A 1082 -35.80 -28.44 27.26
CA LEU A 1082 -34.62 -27.64 26.90
C LEU A 1082 -33.50 -27.73 27.96
N ASN A 1083 -33.69 -28.51 29.02
CA ASN A 1083 -32.76 -28.74 30.12
C ASN A 1083 -32.47 -27.47 30.95
N LEU A 1084 -33.52 -26.86 31.52
CA LEU A 1084 -33.35 -25.79 32.53
C LEU A 1084 -32.38 -26.22 33.65
N SER A 1085 -31.27 -25.51 33.76
CA SER A 1085 -30.18 -25.78 34.69
C SER A 1085 -30.21 -24.95 35.97
N ASP A 1086 -30.96 -23.84 36.00
CA ASP A 1086 -31.12 -23.02 37.20
C ASP A 1086 -32.02 -23.75 38.21
N TYR A 1087 -31.39 -24.24 39.28
CA TYR A 1087 -32.05 -24.95 40.38
C TYR A 1087 -32.94 -24.05 41.24
N ASP A 1088 -32.59 -22.78 41.40
CA ASP A 1088 -33.34 -21.83 42.24
C ASP A 1088 -34.63 -21.43 41.52
N LEU A 1089 -34.58 -21.19 40.20
CA LEU A 1089 -35.77 -21.02 39.36
C LEU A 1089 -36.64 -22.28 39.34
N LEU A 1090 -36.05 -23.48 39.22
CA LEU A 1090 -36.80 -24.74 39.16
C LEU A 1090 -37.49 -25.04 40.50
N THR A 1091 -36.87 -24.73 41.63
CA THR A 1091 -37.51 -24.84 42.95
C THR A 1091 -38.56 -23.76 43.22
N GLU A 1092 -38.39 -22.53 42.72
CA GLU A 1092 -39.46 -21.51 42.75
C GLU A 1092 -40.69 -21.98 41.95
N ILE A 1093 -40.50 -22.52 40.75
CA ILE A 1093 -41.59 -23.08 39.93
C ILE A 1093 -42.31 -24.19 40.70
N GLN A 1094 -41.58 -25.13 41.32
CA GLN A 1094 -42.18 -26.21 42.10
C GLN A 1094 -42.92 -25.73 43.35
N HIS A 1095 -42.45 -24.68 44.02
CA HIS A 1095 -43.15 -24.07 45.17
C HIS A 1095 -44.46 -23.41 44.70
N VAL A 1096 -44.41 -22.60 43.64
CA VAL A 1096 -45.59 -21.92 43.11
C VAL A 1096 -46.62 -22.93 42.57
N GLN A 1097 -46.18 -24.02 41.91
CA GLN A 1097 -47.04 -25.13 41.49
C GLN A 1097 -47.77 -25.78 42.68
N GLN A 1098 -47.10 -25.94 43.83
CA GLN A 1098 -47.72 -26.47 45.06
C GLN A 1098 -48.71 -25.46 45.68
N ASP A 1099 -48.40 -24.16 45.67
CA ASP A 1099 -49.28 -23.11 46.20
C ASP A 1099 -50.58 -22.96 45.38
N VAL A 1100 -50.50 -23.04 44.05
CA VAL A 1100 -51.66 -22.86 43.15
C VAL A 1100 -52.39 -24.17 42.83
N GLY A 1101 -51.74 -25.33 43.05
CA GLY A 1101 -52.32 -26.66 42.87
C GLY A 1101 -52.49 -27.11 41.42
N PHE A 1102 -51.73 -26.55 40.46
CA PHE A 1102 -51.74 -26.96 39.05
C PHE A 1102 -50.41 -26.64 38.34
N GLY A 1103 -50.24 -27.13 37.11
CA GLY A 1103 -49.12 -26.78 36.22
C GLY A 1103 -47.89 -27.68 36.33
N ASN A 1104 -47.85 -28.60 37.30
CA ASN A 1104 -46.98 -29.78 37.23
C ASN A 1104 -47.73 -30.91 36.49
N PRO A 1105 -47.22 -31.47 35.37
CA PRO A 1105 -47.87 -32.56 34.62
C PRO A 1105 -47.93 -33.93 35.34
N GLU A 1106 -47.47 -34.04 36.61
CA GLU A 1106 -47.62 -35.23 37.45
C GLU A 1106 -48.92 -35.25 38.31
N PHE A 1107 -49.72 -34.18 38.29
CA PHE A 1107 -50.93 -33.99 39.13
C PHE A 1107 -52.26 -34.19 38.38
#